data_AF-A0A936F0L0-F1
#
_entry.id   AF-A0A936F0L0-F1
#
_cell.length_a   1.000
_cell.length_b   1.000
_cell.length_c   1.000
_cell.angle_alpha   90.00
_cell.angle_beta   90.00
_cell.angle_gamma   90.00
#
_symmetry.space_group_name_H-M   'P 1'
#
loop_
_entity.id
_entity.type
_entity.pdbx_description
1 polymer ?
#
loop_
_entity_poly.entity_id
_entity_poly.type
_entity_poly.pdbx_seq_one_letter_code
_entity_poly.pdbx_strand_id
1 'polypeptide(L)'
;MPLSRAFLQTLGAIVLLAVALACGGNSGDSTTASTTATITGTVTFSRVPLATDANGVPTGLKDASVAANLQSLPARGVAMRAYQKIEQTLPDGSKELRWIVVRTAIADAAGKYSLVVTKDRPTMVEVLGSFAGGGSILVHVIAEPTGINSTTTALDRLRYALRKAANGTAPANNNTPNSVITADAVVDFSVGLNDEWWLVNPAFNLATTEAPLTDQAVLETSVAGRTAGLGSGSRILGIGDTIATFVTLYGSATPGASLDLHYWPGLSEPRGSYVEYDTSLFPQSYDMSTGKHHFFGSLRGGFDNDDAWDEGVIMPLLARNFLFASSLGRTFTVAASPLIPAGTALSDLVPDMARLEGLAEVMAANALKSPYLADTQGTTLVSMVDIRDTSALSPSQLSPYSAPAIRALGWEIVLKANKLPSPGVAADWAKIDPLATGRFFLAPALTKAATTTSEARDVEPLSIYNQLDRLKEAKASGEPADLAGIFTDPVLTSLTTPFGITWPRPTTGAYASFVADWGTDPTTPFPPMTLSMAKAIQVNGAYPNLTPGEVFYAGFSLNADKRCTLTATITPALGPDSKLEVDLPWMVRTFTFTGSGGATEALTIPVNSTLVPYYHPVRLRLKSPASLQPDVVVTLALSPSL
;
A
#
# COMPACT_ATOMS: atom_id res chain seq x y z
N MET A 1 -4.79 14.85 31.93
CA MET A 1 -5.40 16.04 31.30
C MET A 1 -5.22 15.93 29.79
N PRO A 2 -6.29 15.82 28.99
CA PRO A 2 -6.17 15.30 27.62
C PRO A 2 -6.13 16.43 26.59
N LEU A 3 -5.12 16.40 25.71
CA LEU A 3 -5.21 17.04 24.40
C LEU A 3 -5.66 15.96 23.41
N SER A 4 -6.92 16.09 23.03
CA SER A 4 -7.66 15.28 22.07
C SER A 4 -7.09 15.44 20.66
N ARG A 5 -6.87 14.30 19.99
CA ARG A 5 -6.86 14.21 18.54
C ARG A 5 -8.26 14.55 18.03
N ALA A 6 -8.42 15.76 17.54
CA ALA A 6 -9.46 16.12 16.59
C ALA A 6 -8.80 16.34 15.24
N PHE A 7 -9.38 15.72 14.23
CA PHE A 7 -9.27 16.09 12.83
C PHE A 7 -9.18 17.62 12.67
N LEU A 8 -8.09 18.08 12.08
CA LEU A 8 -8.10 19.25 11.21
C LEU A 8 -7.89 18.72 9.79
N GLN A 9 -9.01 18.53 9.09
CA GLN A 9 -9.05 18.91 7.67
C GLN A 9 -8.49 20.34 7.58
N THR A 10 -7.59 20.60 6.63
CA THR A 10 -6.78 21.83 6.42
C THR A 10 -5.45 21.93 7.18
N LEU A 11 -4.41 21.39 6.53
CA LEU A 11 -3.01 21.87 6.44
C LEU A 11 -2.28 20.72 5.70
N GLY A 12 -2.12 20.74 4.37
CA GLY A 12 -1.34 21.75 3.67
C GLY A 12 0.13 21.34 3.66
N ALA A 13 0.52 20.55 2.65
CA ALA A 13 1.88 20.37 2.11
C ALA A 13 3.09 20.50 3.07
N ILE A 14 3.68 19.38 3.50
CA ILE A 14 5.11 19.27 3.86
C ILE A 14 5.48 17.79 3.57
N VAL A 15 6.18 17.40 2.50
CA VAL A 15 7.48 17.86 1.99
C VAL A 15 7.33 18.41 0.57
N LEU A 16 7.23 19.73 0.46
CA LEU A 16 7.54 20.45 -0.76
C LEU A 16 8.14 21.77 -0.33
N LEU A 17 9.42 21.96 -0.64
CA LEU A 17 10.25 23.05 -0.13
C LEU A 17 9.61 24.39 -0.54
N ALA A 18 8.90 25.04 0.37
CA ALA A 18 8.38 26.38 0.18
C ALA A 18 9.53 27.38 0.29
N VAL A 19 10.17 27.70 -0.84
CA VAL A 19 11.09 28.85 -0.89
C VAL A 19 10.26 30.11 -1.05
N ALA A 20 9.91 30.73 0.08
CA ALA A 20 9.54 32.13 0.15
C ALA A 20 10.74 32.91 0.68
N LEU A 21 11.61 33.40 -0.22
CA LEU A 21 12.60 34.42 0.12
C LEU A 21 11.87 35.77 0.17
N ALA A 22 11.46 36.17 1.37
CA ALA A 22 11.03 37.55 1.67
C ALA A 22 12.13 38.24 2.47
N CYS A 23 12.85 39.17 1.84
CA CYS A 23 13.62 40.18 2.58
C CYS A 23 12.63 41.21 3.12
N GLY A 24 12.52 41.31 4.45
CA GLY A 24 11.67 42.28 5.12
C GLY A 24 12.20 43.72 5.03
N GLY A 25 11.31 44.66 4.77
CA GLY A 25 11.51 46.10 4.88
C GLY A 25 10.15 46.79 5.09
N ASN A 26 10.11 47.72 6.03
CA ASN A 26 8.92 48.23 6.72
C ASN A 26 7.79 48.83 5.86
N SER A 27 6.61 48.77 6.49
CA SER A 27 5.31 49.36 6.18
C SER A 27 5.32 50.74 5.51
N GLY A 28 4.64 50.81 4.37
CA GLY A 28 4.05 52.01 3.80
C GLY A 28 2.87 51.59 2.93
N ASP A 29 1.71 52.22 3.14
CA ASP A 29 0.53 52.04 2.27
C ASP A 29 0.90 52.47 0.84
N SER A 30 1.30 51.49 0.05
CA SER A 30 1.44 51.59 -1.38
C SER A 30 0.55 50.51 -1.95
N THR A 31 -0.36 50.86 -2.85
CA THR A 31 -1.01 49.91 -3.75
C THR A 31 0.05 49.33 -4.68
N THR A 32 0.95 48.52 -4.14
CA THR A 32 1.94 47.78 -4.90
C THR A 32 1.18 46.78 -5.74
N ALA A 33 1.28 46.89 -7.06
CA ALA A 33 0.70 45.90 -7.96
C ALA A 33 1.23 44.52 -7.54
N SER A 34 0.32 43.58 -7.24
CA SER A 34 0.69 42.21 -6.88
C SER A 34 1.63 41.65 -7.93
N THR A 35 2.81 41.18 -7.51
CA THR A 35 3.85 40.58 -8.37
C THR A 35 3.55 39.12 -8.72
N THR A 36 2.49 38.56 -8.14
CA THR A 36 2.05 37.18 -8.36
C THR A 36 0.67 37.13 -9.00
N ALA A 37 0.43 36.06 -9.76
CA ALA A 37 -0.86 35.70 -10.31
C ALA A 37 -1.25 34.30 -9.83
N THR A 38 -2.54 34.08 -9.64
CA THR A 38 -3.11 32.78 -9.27
C THR A 38 -3.69 32.11 -10.51
N ILE A 39 -3.22 30.90 -10.80
CA ILE A 39 -3.82 30.02 -11.79
C ILE A 39 -4.72 29.04 -11.04
N THR A 40 -6.00 29.03 -11.38
CA THR A 40 -6.98 28.07 -10.86
C THR A 40 -7.52 27.21 -11.99
N GLY A 41 -8.18 26.11 -11.65
CA GLY A 41 -8.85 25.30 -12.65
C GLY A 41 -9.38 24.01 -12.08
N THR A 42 -9.98 23.22 -12.96
CA THR A 42 -10.48 21.88 -12.69
C THR A 42 -9.81 20.85 -13.59
N VAL A 43 -9.67 19.62 -13.10
CA VAL A 43 -9.29 18.46 -13.90
C VAL A 43 -10.44 17.47 -13.87
N THR A 44 -10.98 17.13 -15.04
CA THR A 44 -12.09 16.17 -15.20
C THR A 44 -11.75 15.10 -16.23
N PHE A 45 -12.41 13.95 -16.14
CA PHE A 45 -12.21 12.85 -17.09
C PHE A 45 -13.50 12.07 -17.35
N SER A 46 -13.56 11.40 -18.50
CA SER A 46 -14.65 10.48 -18.83
C SER A 46 -14.38 9.09 -18.26
N ARG A 47 -15.25 8.58 -17.39
CA ARG A 47 -15.20 7.22 -16.84
C ARG A 47 -16.19 6.33 -17.56
N VAL A 48 -15.74 5.12 -17.92
CA VAL A 48 -16.62 4.02 -18.30
C VAL A 48 -17.02 3.26 -17.02
N PRO A 49 -18.29 3.26 -16.61
CA PRO A 49 -18.72 2.53 -15.42
C PRO A 49 -18.69 1.01 -15.65
N LEU A 50 -18.55 0.25 -14.57
CA LEU A 50 -18.82 -1.18 -14.57
C LEU A 50 -20.31 -1.44 -14.87
N ALA A 51 -20.56 -2.44 -15.71
CA ALA A 51 -21.87 -3.03 -15.92
C ALA A 51 -22.08 -4.15 -14.90
N THR A 52 -23.33 -4.35 -14.48
CA THR A 52 -23.70 -5.45 -13.58
C THR A 52 -24.94 -6.16 -14.10
N ASP A 53 -25.07 -7.45 -13.78
CA ASP A 53 -26.31 -8.19 -13.98
C ASP A 53 -27.39 -7.81 -12.95
N ALA A 54 -28.54 -8.47 -13.00
CA ALA A 54 -29.65 -8.24 -12.07
C ALA A 54 -29.33 -8.61 -10.61
N ASN A 55 -28.30 -9.43 -10.38
CA ASN A 55 -27.85 -9.86 -9.07
C ASN A 55 -26.72 -8.97 -8.52
N GLY A 56 -26.30 -7.95 -9.28
CA GLY A 56 -25.18 -7.08 -8.93
C GLY A 56 -23.81 -7.68 -9.21
N VAL A 57 -23.74 -8.82 -9.92
CA VAL A 57 -22.47 -9.40 -10.37
C VAL A 57 -21.95 -8.54 -11.51
N PRO A 58 -20.70 -8.03 -11.45
CA PRO A 58 -20.20 -7.24 -12.56
C PRO A 58 -20.02 -8.11 -13.82
N THR A 59 -20.34 -7.55 -14.97
CA THR A 59 -20.34 -8.24 -16.28
C THR A 59 -19.37 -7.61 -17.27
N GLY A 60 -18.46 -6.78 -16.77
CA GLY A 60 -17.51 -5.99 -17.55
C GLY A 60 -17.81 -4.50 -17.50
N LEU A 61 -17.31 -3.75 -18.47
CA LEU A 61 -17.56 -2.32 -18.59
C LEU A 61 -18.78 -2.05 -19.48
N LYS A 62 -19.49 -0.95 -19.23
CA LYS A 62 -20.53 -0.48 -20.17
C LYS A 62 -19.91 -0.17 -21.54
N ASP A 63 -20.71 -0.31 -22.59
CA ASP A 63 -20.29 0.05 -23.95
C ASP A 63 -19.91 1.54 -24.02
N ALA A 64 -18.62 1.79 -24.21
CA ALA A 64 -18.02 3.12 -24.24
C ALA A 64 -18.30 3.89 -25.55
N SER A 65 -18.82 3.22 -26.60
CA SER A 65 -19.24 3.87 -27.84
C SER A 65 -20.54 4.67 -27.69
N VAL A 66 -21.32 4.37 -26.64
CA VAL A 66 -22.58 5.07 -26.32
C VAL A 66 -22.30 6.21 -25.35
N ALA A 67 -22.38 7.45 -25.82
CA ALA A 67 -22.05 8.64 -25.03
C ALA A 67 -22.81 8.75 -23.69
N ALA A 68 -24.07 8.30 -23.64
CA ALA A 68 -24.89 8.29 -22.41
C ALA A 68 -24.38 7.32 -21.33
N ASN A 69 -23.50 6.37 -21.68
CA ASN A 69 -22.88 5.46 -20.72
C ASN A 69 -21.66 6.07 -20.03
N LEU A 70 -21.11 7.18 -20.54
CA LEU A 70 -19.93 7.83 -19.97
C LEU A 70 -20.31 8.77 -18.83
N GLN A 71 -19.52 8.74 -17.75
CA GLN A 71 -19.66 9.66 -16.63
C GLN A 71 -18.50 10.65 -16.63
N SER A 72 -18.78 11.94 -16.49
CA SER A 72 -17.73 12.93 -16.24
C SER A 72 -17.45 13.01 -14.75
N LEU A 73 -16.23 12.69 -14.34
CA LEU A 73 -15.80 12.69 -12.94
C LEU A 73 -14.65 13.68 -12.73
N PRO A 74 -14.55 14.29 -11.53
CA PRO A 74 -13.38 15.08 -11.16
C PRO A 74 -12.15 14.17 -10.95
N ALA A 75 -10.98 14.58 -11.42
CA ALA A 75 -9.72 13.89 -11.14
C ALA A 75 -9.20 14.30 -9.75
N ARG A 76 -9.46 13.47 -8.75
CA ARG A 76 -9.13 13.73 -7.35
C ARG A 76 -7.69 13.34 -7.04
N GLY A 77 -7.01 14.13 -6.22
CA GLY A 77 -5.68 13.78 -5.73
C GLY A 77 -4.58 13.79 -6.80
N VAL A 78 -4.84 14.24 -8.03
CA VAL A 78 -3.84 14.31 -9.10
C VAL A 78 -2.85 15.45 -8.86
N ALA A 79 -1.58 15.20 -9.18
CA ALA A 79 -0.52 16.18 -9.01
C ALA A 79 -0.51 17.20 -10.15
N MET A 80 -0.41 18.47 -9.77
CA MET A 80 -0.34 19.63 -10.65
C MET A 80 1.03 20.28 -10.50
N ARG A 81 1.60 20.78 -11.59
CA ARG A 81 2.83 21.57 -11.58
C ARG A 81 2.68 22.83 -12.42
N ALA A 82 3.29 23.92 -11.95
CA ALA A 82 3.53 25.10 -12.76
C ALA A 82 5.03 25.23 -13.04
N TYR A 83 5.37 25.41 -14.32
CA TYR A 83 6.72 25.69 -14.76
C TYR A 83 6.80 27.14 -15.25
N GLN A 84 7.91 27.82 -14.97
CA GLN A 84 8.22 29.12 -15.56
C GLN A 84 9.57 29.09 -16.24
N LYS A 85 9.68 29.78 -17.38
CA LYS A 85 10.99 30.09 -17.96
C LYS A 85 11.64 31.21 -17.14
N ILE A 86 12.77 30.91 -16.53
CA ILE A 86 13.56 31.85 -15.73
C ILE A 86 14.97 31.91 -16.31
N GLU A 87 15.48 33.12 -16.48
CA GLU A 87 16.87 33.33 -16.90
C GLU A 87 17.82 32.91 -15.77
N GLN A 88 18.68 31.93 -16.05
CA GLN A 88 19.76 31.51 -15.17
C GLN A 88 21.10 31.93 -15.74
N THR A 89 22.01 32.34 -14.87
CA THR A 89 23.40 32.62 -15.23
C THR A 89 24.22 31.35 -15.04
N LEU A 90 24.79 30.83 -16.13
CA LEU A 90 25.65 29.65 -16.12
C LEU A 90 27.01 29.98 -15.47
N PRO A 91 27.80 28.96 -15.06
CA PRO A 91 29.11 29.18 -14.44
C PRO A 91 30.10 29.97 -15.30
N ASP A 92 29.90 30.00 -16.63
CA ASP A 92 30.68 30.79 -17.58
C ASP A 92 30.20 32.25 -17.73
N GLY A 93 29.18 32.65 -16.97
CA GLY A 93 28.57 33.98 -17.01
C GLY A 93 27.56 34.20 -18.12
N SER A 94 27.35 33.23 -19.01
CA SER A 94 26.30 33.28 -20.02
C SER A 94 24.92 33.11 -19.39
N LYS A 95 23.87 33.55 -20.08
CA LYS A 95 22.50 33.53 -19.57
C LYS A 95 21.60 32.68 -20.46
N GLU A 96 20.79 31.83 -19.85
CA GLU A 96 19.88 30.93 -20.55
C GLU A 96 18.53 30.84 -19.84
N LEU A 97 17.44 30.79 -20.61
CA LEU A 97 16.11 30.54 -20.07
C LEU A 97 15.96 29.04 -19.76
N ARG A 98 15.85 28.71 -18.48
CA ARG A 98 15.62 27.33 -18.00
C ARG A 98 14.18 27.17 -17.52
N TRP A 99 13.66 25.96 -17.67
CA TRP A 99 12.36 25.58 -17.10
C TRP A 99 12.51 25.28 -15.61
N ILE A 100 11.82 26.05 -14.78
CA ILE A 100 11.85 25.91 -13.32
C ILE A 100 10.48 25.48 -12.82
N VAL A 101 10.42 24.42 -12.02
CA VAL A 101 9.21 24.05 -11.27
C VAL A 101 9.00 25.08 -10.17
N VAL A 102 8.07 26.01 -10.38
CA VAL A 102 7.85 27.11 -9.43
C VAL A 102 6.82 26.73 -8.36
N ARG A 103 5.86 25.87 -8.68
CA ARG A 103 4.82 25.41 -7.76
C ARG A 103 4.34 24.02 -8.11
N THR A 104 3.85 23.33 -7.09
CA THR A 104 3.06 22.12 -7.26
C THR A 104 1.81 22.19 -6.40
N ALA A 105 0.76 21.48 -6.79
CA ALA A 105 -0.45 21.32 -6.00
C ALA A 105 -0.98 19.89 -6.17
N ILE A 106 -1.94 19.53 -5.32
CA ILE A 106 -2.74 18.32 -5.47
C ILE A 106 -4.18 18.77 -5.68
N ALA A 107 -4.85 18.22 -6.69
CA ALA A 107 -6.26 18.53 -6.94
C ALA A 107 -7.13 18.00 -5.79
N ASP A 108 -8.13 18.78 -5.37
CA ASP A 108 -9.03 18.42 -4.28
C ASP A 108 -10.08 17.36 -4.68
N ALA A 109 -11.02 17.08 -3.77
CA ALA A 109 -12.10 16.12 -4.00
C ALA A 109 -13.06 16.51 -5.15
N ALA A 110 -13.07 17.78 -5.55
CA ALA A 110 -13.82 18.29 -6.70
C ALA A 110 -12.94 18.45 -7.94
N GLY A 111 -11.69 17.94 -7.91
CA GLY A 111 -10.73 18.06 -9.01
C GLY A 111 -10.20 19.49 -9.19
N LYS A 112 -10.41 20.38 -8.22
CA LYS A 112 -9.97 21.77 -8.29
C LYS A 112 -8.53 21.91 -7.83
N TYR A 113 -7.81 22.84 -8.43
CA TYR A 113 -6.45 23.19 -8.03
C TYR A 113 -6.22 24.70 -8.07
N SER A 114 -5.16 25.13 -7.38
CA SER A 114 -4.69 26.51 -7.36
C SER A 114 -3.17 26.57 -7.30
N LEU A 115 -2.54 27.36 -8.17
CA LEU A 115 -1.10 27.53 -8.29
C LEU A 115 -0.76 29.02 -8.30
N VAL A 116 0.10 29.49 -7.39
CA VAL A 116 0.51 30.90 -7.31
C VAL A 116 1.88 31.09 -7.96
N VAL A 117 1.93 31.80 -9.08
CA VAL A 117 3.13 32.00 -9.90
C VAL A 117 3.53 33.48 -9.98
N THR A 118 4.75 33.77 -10.42
CA THR A 118 5.20 35.16 -10.62
C THR A 118 4.64 35.70 -11.95
N LYS A 119 4.19 36.94 -11.98
CA LYS A 119 3.73 37.59 -13.23
C LYS A 119 4.87 37.81 -14.23
N ASP A 120 4.48 38.09 -15.46
CA ASP A 120 5.34 38.53 -16.56
C ASP A 120 6.40 37.49 -16.96
N ARG A 121 6.10 36.21 -16.72
CA ARG A 121 6.94 35.07 -17.11
C ARG A 121 6.17 34.07 -17.98
N PRO A 122 6.80 33.51 -19.03
CA PRO A 122 6.25 32.39 -19.77
C PRO A 122 5.98 31.23 -18.83
N THR A 123 4.71 30.82 -18.75
CA THR A 123 4.23 29.85 -17.78
C THR A 123 3.52 28.69 -18.46
N MET A 124 3.82 27.47 -18.00
CA MET A 124 3.19 26.21 -18.40
C MET A 124 2.57 25.55 -17.18
N VAL A 125 1.38 24.98 -17.35
CA VAL A 125 0.67 24.19 -16.33
C VAL A 125 0.63 22.74 -16.79
N GLU A 126 0.93 21.83 -15.88
CA GLU A 126 1.01 20.39 -16.13
C GLU A 126 0.14 19.61 -15.15
N VAL A 127 -0.67 18.69 -15.66
CA VAL A 127 -1.26 17.57 -14.92
C VAL A 127 -0.31 16.39 -15.07
N LEU A 128 0.12 15.78 -13.96
CA LEU A 128 1.02 14.63 -13.97
C LEU A 128 0.26 13.36 -13.55
N GLY A 129 0.55 12.22 -14.17
CA GLY A 129 0.10 10.88 -13.78
C GLY A 129 0.72 10.45 -12.45
N SER A 130 0.47 11.22 -11.40
CA SER A 130 0.96 11.05 -10.04
C SER A 130 -0.17 11.48 -9.11
N PHE A 131 -0.49 10.62 -8.16
CA PHE A 131 -1.68 10.74 -7.33
C PHE A 131 -1.29 10.70 -5.86
N ALA A 132 -1.99 11.46 -5.03
CA ALA A 132 -1.83 11.40 -3.58
C ALA A 132 -2.20 10.00 -3.09
N GLY A 133 -1.20 9.24 -2.63
CA GLY A 133 -1.35 7.90 -2.07
C GLY A 133 -1.64 7.90 -0.57
N GLY A 134 -1.82 9.06 0.04
CA GLY A 134 -1.98 9.22 1.49
C GLY A 134 -0.64 9.39 2.23
N GLY A 135 -0.68 9.98 3.43
CA GLY A 135 0.52 10.14 4.27
C GLY A 135 1.68 10.93 3.64
N SER A 136 1.39 11.88 2.74
CA SER A 136 2.36 12.62 1.92
C SER A 136 3.18 11.77 0.93
N ILE A 137 2.77 10.53 0.67
CA ILE A 137 3.41 9.62 -0.29
C ILE A 137 2.59 9.61 -1.59
N LEU A 138 3.25 9.42 -2.72
CA LEU A 138 2.62 9.41 -4.04
C LEU A 138 2.54 8.00 -4.63
N VAL A 139 1.50 7.77 -5.42
CA VAL A 139 1.42 6.68 -6.39
C VAL A 139 1.62 7.28 -7.78
N HIS A 140 2.58 6.77 -8.53
CA HIS A 140 2.90 7.25 -9.87
C HIS A 140 2.39 6.24 -10.89
N VAL A 141 1.80 6.72 -11.97
CA VAL A 141 1.48 5.89 -13.14
C VAL A 141 2.58 6.13 -14.16
N ILE A 142 3.48 5.15 -14.29
CA ILE A 142 4.66 5.23 -15.14
C ILE A 142 4.38 4.60 -16.52
N ALA A 143 5.02 5.18 -17.53
CA ALA A 143 4.83 4.89 -18.94
C ALA A 143 6.15 4.42 -19.58
N GLU A 144 6.85 3.51 -18.89
CA GLU A 144 8.13 2.97 -19.34
C GLU A 144 7.91 1.89 -20.42
N PRO A 145 8.36 2.07 -21.67
CA PRO A 145 8.12 1.09 -22.73
C PRO A 145 8.71 -0.30 -22.44
N THR A 146 9.75 -0.37 -21.60
CA THR A 146 10.39 -1.61 -21.16
C THR A 146 9.74 -2.21 -19.90
N GLY A 147 8.62 -1.65 -19.45
CA GLY A 147 7.90 -2.10 -18.26
C GLY A 147 8.65 -1.87 -16.95
N ILE A 148 8.21 -2.55 -15.90
CA ILE A 148 8.78 -2.41 -14.55
C ILE A 148 10.27 -2.83 -14.46
N ASN A 149 10.71 -3.69 -15.39
CA ASN A 149 12.09 -4.17 -15.50
C ASN A 149 13.04 -3.13 -16.13
N SER A 150 12.55 -1.93 -16.45
CA SER A 150 13.36 -0.79 -16.89
C SER A 150 14.54 -0.55 -15.95
N THR A 151 15.72 -0.32 -16.54
CA THR A 151 16.95 0.07 -15.82
C THR A 151 16.95 1.56 -15.42
N THR A 152 15.96 2.32 -15.87
CA THR A 152 15.76 3.73 -15.48
C THR A 152 15.49 3.83 -13.98
N THR A 153 16.19 4.76 -13.32
CA THR A 153 16.02 5.03 -11.89
C THR A 153 14.59 5.49 -11.61
N ALA A 154 14.05 5.17 -10.43
CA ALA A 154 12.67 5.48 -10.08
C ALA A 154 12.29 6.97 -10.29
N LEU A 155 13.23 7.89 -10.05
CA LEU A 155 13.02 9.33 -10.23
C LEU A 155 12.92 9.76 -11.70
N ASP A 156 13.62 9.06 -12.59
CA ASP A 156 13.71 9.38 -14.01
C ASP A 156 12.67 8.66 -14.87
N ARG A 157 11.89 7.74 -14.26
CA ARG A 157 10.89 6.97 -15.00
C ARG A 157 9.84 7.88 -15.61
N LEU A 158 9.57 7.65 -16.89
CA LEU A 158 8.60 8.40 -17.68
C LEU A 158 7.21 8.29 -17.05
N ARG A 159 6.51 9.41 -17.01
CA ARG A 159 5.13 9.51 -16.54
C ARG A 159 4.25 10.15 -17.60
N TYR A 160 2.97 9.85 -17.52
CA TYR A 160 1.97 10.53 -18.34
C TYR A 160 1.78 11.98 -17.87
N ALA A 161 1.73 12.93 -18.79
CA ALA A 161 1.38 14.32 -18.49
C ALA A 161 0.47 14.98 -19.54
N LEU A 162 -0.34 15.95 -19.09
CA LEU A 162 -1.07 16.89 -19.95
C LEU A 162 -0.55 18.29 -19.68
N ARG A 163 -0.35 19.08 -20.74
CA ARG A 163 0.26 20.41 -20.65
C ARG A 163 -0.60 21.47 -21.33
N LYS A 164 -0.75 22.61 -20.66
CA LYS A 164 -1.40 23.82 -21.19
C LYS A 164 -0.57 25.05 -20.87
N ALA A 165 -0.66 26.06 -21.71
CA ALA A 165 -0.13 27.38 -21.40
C ALA A 165 -1.02 28.07 -20.34
N ALA A 166 -0.54 29.14 -19.70
CA ALA A 166 -1.29 29.85 -18.65
C ALA A 166 -2.62 30.47 -19.11
N ASN A 167 -2.82 30.66 -20.41
CA ASN A 167 -4.06 31.10 -21.04
C ASN A 167 -4.99 29.94 -21.43
N GLY A 168 -4.71 28.71 -20.98
CA GLY A 168 -5.55 27.53 -21.17
C GLY A 168 -5.40 26.83 -22.53
N THR A 169 -4.55 27.34 -23.43
CA THR A 169 -4.34 26.71 -24.74
C THR A 169 -3.49 25.45 -24.62
N ALA A 170 -4.00 24.35 -25.18
CA ALA A 170 -3.23 23.13 -25.44
C ALA A 170 -2.72 23.21 -26.88
N PRO A 171 -1.42 23.02 -27.15
CA PRO A 171 -0.91 23.17 -28.49
C PRO A 171 -0.82 21.81 -29.20
N ALA A 172 -1.13 21.78 -30.50
CA ALA A 172 -0.88 20.60 -31.33
C ALA A 172 0.65 20.43 -31.50
N ASN A 173 1.19 19.26 -31.16
CA ASN A 173 2.61 18.89 -31.34
C ASN A 173 3.64 19.83 -30.71
N ASN A 174 3.29 20.63 -29.69
CA ASN A 174 4.24 21.40 -28.90
C ASN A 174 4.23 20.89 -27.48
N ASN A 175 5.35 20.32 -27.05
CA ASN A 175 5.49 19.70 -25.74
C ASN A 175 5.76 20.72 -24.62
N THR A 176 6.01 22.00 -24.94
CA THR A 176 6.30 23.07 -23.96
C THR A 176 5.43 24.32 -24.16
N PRO A 177 4.08 24.17 -24.14
CA PRO A 177 3.18 25.32 -24.25
C PRO A 177 3.48 26.37 -23.21
N ASN A 178 3.56 27.62 -23.63
CA ASN A 178 3.77 28.72 -22.71
C ASN A 178 3.07 29.98 -23.20
N SER A 179 2.60 30.77 -22.24
CA SER A 179 2.15 32.13 -22.45
C SER A 179 2.56 32.97 -21.24
N VAL A 180 2.74 34.27 -21.47
CA VAL A 180 3.10 35.20 -20.40
C VAL A 180 1.84 35.46 -19.57
N ILE A 181 1.90 35.14 -18.28
CA ILE A 181 0.81 35.40 -17.34
C ILE A 181 0.94 36.80 -16.73
N THR A 182 -0.07 37.65 -16.88
CA THR A 182 -0.07 39.03 -16.38
C THR A 182 -1.14 39.29 -15.29
N ALA A 183 -2.10 38.38 -15.17
CA ALA A 183 -3.19 38.42 -14.19
C ALA A 183 -3.62 36.99 -13.82
N ASP A 184 -4.53 36.85 -12.86
CA ASP A 184 -5.11 35.56 -12.49
C ASP A 184 -5.74 34.88 -13.72
N ALA A 185 -5.64 33.56 -13.78
CA ALA A 185 -6.06 32.78 -14.94
C ALA A 185 -6.81 31.50 -14.53
N VAL A 186 -7.66 31.02 -15.44
CA VAL A 186 -8.35 29.73 -15.31
C VAL A 186 -7.85 28.78 -16.39
N VAL A 187 -7.37 27.61 -15.98
CA VAL A 187 -6.82 26.58 -16.87
C VAL A 187 -7.48 25.24 -16.53
N ASP A 188 -8.54 24.89 -17.26
CA ASP A 188 -9.22 23.61 -17.05
C ASP A 188 -8.62 22.50 -17.92
N PHE A 189 -8.64 21.27 -17.43
CA PHE A 189 -8.29 20.06 -18.16
C PHE A 189 -9.51 19.13 -18.20
N SER A 190 -9.86 18.65 -19.39
CA SER A 190 -10.89 17.64 -19.58
C SER A 190 -10.31 16.52 -20.44
N VAL A 191 -10.35 15.28 -19.96
CA VAL A 191 -9.71 14.13 -20.59
C VAL A 191 -10.75 13.13 -21.08
N GLY A 192 -10.82 12.97 -22.40
CA GLY A 192 -11.63 11.97 -23.08
C GLY A 192 -11.03 10.56 -23.02
N LEU A 193 -11.74 9.59 -23.59
CA LEU A 193 -11.35 8.17 -23.50
C LEU A 193 -10.00 7.86 -24.15
N ASN A 194 -9.67 8.55 -25.24
CA ASN A 194 -8.50 8.25 -26.08
C ASN A 194 -7.58 9.47 -26.27
N ASP A 195 -7.73 10.49 -25.43
CA ASP A 195 -6.87 11.68 -25.48
C ASP A 195 -5.40 11.26 -25.29
N GLU A 196 -4.52 11.87 -26.07
CA GLU A 196 -3.11 11.54 -26.06
C GLU A 196 -2.40 12.26 -24.90
N TRP A 197 -1.52 11.52 -24.23
CA TRP A 197 -0.67 12.04 -23.17
C TRP A 197 0.76 12.27 -23.65
N TRP A 198 1.43 13.24 -23.05
CA TRP A 198 2.88 13.38 -23.16
C TRP A 198 3.54 12.39 -22.21
N LEU A 199 4.60 11.71 -22.66
CA LEU A 199 5.51 10.96 -21.81
C LEU A 199 6.64 11.90 -21.39
N VAL A 200 6.77 12.13 -20.09
CA VAL A 200 7.68 13.14 -19.54
C VAL A 200 8.59 12.51 -18.49
N ASN A 201 9.86 12.89 -18.46
CA ASN A 201 10.68 12.67 -17.27
C ASN A 201 10.25 13.71 -16.21
N PRO A 202 9.75 13.28 -15.05
CA PRO A 202 9.24 14.17 -14.01
C PRO A 202 10.34 14.73 -13.10
N ALA A 203 11.59 14.31 -13.27
CA ALA A 203 12.71 14.70 -12.44
C ALA A 203 13.04 16.19 -12.60
N PHE A 204 13.43 16.80 -11.49
CA PHE A 204 13.98 18.14 -11.44
C PHE A 204 15.06 18.19 -10.38
N ASN A 205 16.00 19.11 -10.53
CA ASN A 205 17.06 19.32 -9.57
C ASN A 205 16.46 19.87 -8.27
N LEU A 206 16.65 19.18 -7.14
CA LEU A 206 16.03 19.57 -5.88
C LEU A 206 16.59 20.88 -5.29
N ALA A 207 17.83 21.24 -5.62
CA ALA A 207 18.47 22.46 -5.15
C ALA A 207 18.07 23.69 -5.98
N THR A 208 17.95 23.54 -7.30
CA THR A 208 17.66 24.66 -8.22
C THR A 208 16.21 24.67 -8.74
N THR A 209 15.46 23.60 -8.49
CA THR A 209 14.11 23.33 -9.04
C THR A 209 14.04 23.29 -10.58
N GLU A 210 15.19 23.18 -11.23
CA GLU A 210 15.31 23.12 -12.68
C GLU A 210 14.84 21.76 -13.20
N ALA A 211 14.00 21.77 -14.24
CA ALA A 211 13.51 20.60 -14.94
C ALA A 211 14.15 20.53 -16.34
N PRO A 212 15.38 19.99 -16.46
CA PRO A 212 16.18 20.09 -17.68
C PRO A 212 15.64 19.29 -18.87
N LEU A 213 14.74 18.32 -18.62
CA LEU A 213 14.20 17.42 -19.64
C LEU A 213 12.78 17.79 -20.06
N THR A 214 12.32 18.99 -19.70
CA THR A 214 10.93 19.43 -19.98
C THR A 214 10.61 19.40 -21.48
N ASP A 215 11.58 19.75 -22.33
CA ASP A 215 11.45 19.81 -23.79
C ASP A 215 11.71 18.48 -24.52
N GLN A 216 12.01 17.39 -23.79
CA GLN A 216 12.22 16.05 -24.36
C GLN A 216 10.96 15.18 -24.35
N ALA A 217 9.83 15.74 -23.91
CA ALA A 217 8.58 15.02 -23.84
C ALA A 217 8.09 14.61 -25.23
N VAL A 218 7.60 13.37 -25.35
CA VAL A 218 7.07 12.79 -26.60
C VAL A 218 5.61 12.40 -26.44
N LEU A 219 4.82 12.46 -27.50
CA LEU A 219 3.44 11.95 -27.45
C LEU A 219 3.49 10.44 -27.30
N GLU A 220 2.69 9.89 -26.39
CA GLU A 220 2.65 8.44 -26.14
C GLU A 220 2.34 7.64 -27.41
N THR A 221 1.51 8.18 -28.31
CA THR A 221 1.09 7.53 -29.55
C THR A 221 2.12 7.60 -30.67
N SER A 222 3.22 8.34 -30.45
CA SER A 222 4.36 8.41 -31.37
C SER A 222 5.45 7.37 -31.07
N VAL A 223 5.33 6.64 -29.95
CA VAL A 223 6.30 5.62 -29.53
C VAL A 223 5.98 4.27 -30.18
N ALA A 224 7.01 3.45 -30.39
CA ALA A 224 6.84 2.11 -30.94
C ALA A 224 5.83 1.28 -30.11
N GLY A 225 4.96 0.54 -30.79
CA GLY A 225 3.91 -0.27 -30.17
C GLY A 225 2.64 0.52 -29.80
N ARG A 226 2.53 1.79 -30.20
CA ARG A 226 1.36 2.64 -29.95
C ARG A 226 0.72 3.09 -31.27
N THR A 227 -0.58 3.37 -31.22
CA THR A 227 -1.38 3.76 -32.39
C THR A 227 -1.77 5.23 -32.27
N ALA A 228 -1.47 6.02 -33.30
CA ALA A 228 -1.89 7.42 -33.41
C ALA A 228 -3.41 7.57 -33.20
N GLY A 229 -3.82 8.54 -32.37
CA GLY A 229 -5.23 8.79 -32.06
C GLY A 229 -5.89 7.80 -31.09
N LEU A 230 -5.15 6.81 -30.56
CA LEU A 230 -5.60 5.89 -29.52
C LEU A 230 -4.72 6.05 -28.27
N GLY A 231 -4.77 7.25 -27.67
CA GLY A 231 -4.08 7.54 -26.42
C GLY A 231 -4.61 6.73 -25.24
N SER A 232 -3.86 6.73 -24.14
CA SER A 232 -4.29 6.15 -22.87
C SER A 232 -5.53 6.87 -22.33
N GLY A 233 -5.67 8.17 -22.65
CA GLY A 233 -6.81 9.00 -22.31
C GLY A 233 -7.17 8.94 -20.84
N SER A 234 -8.46 8.89 -20.57
CA SER A 234 -9.04 8.90 -19.23
C SER A 234 -8.60 7.76 -18.30
N ARG A 235 -7.97 6.69 -18.81
CA ARG A 235 -7.53 5.53 -18.01
C ARG A 235 -6.55 5.91 -16.92
N ILE A 236 -5.61 6.81 -17.22
CA ILE A 236 -4.62 7.30 -16.26
C ILE A 236 -5.31 7.95 -15.05
N LEU A 237 -6.32 8.79 -15.31
CA LEU A 237 -7.11 9.45 -14.28
C LEU A 237 -8.11 8.51 -13.61
N GLY A 238 -8.58 7.47 -14.31
CA GLY A 238 -9.39 6.39 -13.74
C GLY A 238 -8.64 5.58 -12.68
N ILE A 239 -7.38 5.20 -12.93
CA ILE A 239 -6.50 4.58 -11.93
C ILE A 239 -6.35 5.51 -10.71
N GLY A 240 -6.09 6.80 -10.98
CA GLY A 240 -6.01 7.85 -9.96
C GLY A 240 -7.26 8.00 -9.11
N ASP A 241 -8.44 7.90 -9.72
CA ASP A 241 -9.72 7.99 -9.04
C ASP A 241 -9.94 6.81 -8.09
N THR A 242 -9.56 5.60 -8.49
CA THR A 242 -9.57 4.42 -7.61
C THR A 242 -8.65 4.61 -6.40
N ILE A 243 -7.44 5.17 -6.61
CA ILE A 243 -6.49 5.50 -5.54
C ILE A 243 -7.12 6.54 -4.59
N ALA A 244 -7.72 7.60 -5.13
CA ALA A 244 -8.35 8.64 -4.32
C ALA A 244 -9.55 8.12 -3.52
N THR A 245 -10.37 7.24 -4.10
CA THR A 245 -11.45 6.53 -3.39
C THR A 245 -10.88 5.73 -2.23
N PHE A 246 -9.84 4.93 -2.46
CA PHE A 246 -9.23 4.12 -1.41
C PHE A 246 -8.63 4.99 -0.29
N VAL A 247 -7.88 6.04 -0.63
CA VAL A 247 -7.27 6.96 0.34
C VAL A 247 -8.33 7.68 1.18
N THR A 248 -9.46 8.06 0.56
CA THR A 248 -10.57 8.70 1.29
C THR A 248 -11.17 7.78 2.35
N LEU A 249 -11.26 6.48 2.06
CA LEU A 249 -11.85 5.50 2.97
C LEU A 249 -10.88 4.99 4.04
N TYR A 250 -9.63 4.73 3.67
CA TYR A 250 -8.69 3.96 4.49
C TYR A 250 -7.37 4.70 4.80
N GLY A 251 -7.08 5.81 4.12
CA GLY A 251 -6.02 6.74 4.47
C GLY A 251 -4.68 6.60 3.73
N SER A 252 -4.21 5.39 3.40
CA SER A 252 -2.95 5.20 2.63
C SER A 252 -3.05 4.04 1.65
N ALA A 253 -2.77 4.29 0.37
CA ALA A 253 -2.80 3.31 -0.71
C ALA A 253 -1.42 2.70 -1.03
N THR A 254 -0.38 3.07 -0.27
CA THR A 254 1.01 2.70 -0.54
C THR A 254 1.57 1.72 0.49
N PRO A 255 2.59 0.90 0.15
CA PRO A 255 3.23 -0.03 1.09
C PRO A 255 4.18 0.64 2.10
N GLY A 256 4.03 1.95 2.35
CA GLY A 256 4.88 2.72 3.28
C GLY A 256 5.99 3.56 2.60
N ALA A 257 6.10 3.49 1.28
CA ALA A 257 6.92 4.36 0.42
C ALA A 257 6.22 4.57 -0.93
N SER A 258 6.77 5.43 -1.78
CA SER A 258 6.19 5.72 -3.10
C SER A 258 5.99 4.44 -3.91
N LEU A 259 4.90 4.38 -4.67
CA LEU A 259 4.54 3.24 -5.50
C LEU A 259 4.50 3.68 -6.97
N ASP A 260 5.34 3.07 -7.79
CA ASP A 260 5.37 3.26 -9.24
C ASP A 260 4.58 2.11 -9.90
N LEU A 261 3.37 2.41 -10.39
CA LEU A 261 2.53 1.49 -11.14
C LEU A 261 2.76 1.69 -12.64
N HIS A 262 3.36 0.70 -13.27
CA HIS A 262 3.48 0.66 -14.70
C HIS A 262 2.12 0.36 -15.35
N TYR A 263 1.75 1.16 -16.32
CA TYR A 263 0.58 0.91 -17.14
C TYR A 263 0.85 1.34 -18.58
N TRP A 264 0.63 0.43 -19.52
CA TRP A 264 0.86 0.67 -20.94
C TRP A 264 -0.24 -0.03 -21.77
N PRO A 265 -1.18 0.70 -22.39
CA PRO A 265 -2.23 0.05 -23.15
C PRO A 265 -1.70 -0.69 -24.38
N GLY A 266 -2.26 -1.86 -24.63
CA GLY A 266 -1.79 -2.86 -25.60
C GLY A 266 -0.78 -3.86 -25.03
N LEU A 267 -0.20 -3.61 -23.83
CA LEU A 267 0.76 -4.51 -23.20
C LEU A 267 0.11 -5.29 -22.07
N SER A 268 0.06 -6.61 -22.23
CA SER A 268 -0.43 -7.52 -21.20
C SER A 268 0.73 -8.10 -20.42
N GLU A 269 0.73 -7.89 -19.11
CA GLU A 269 1.67 -8.53 -18.19
C GLU A 269 1.31 -9.99 -17.99
N PRO A 270 2.23 -10.95 -18.21
CA PRO A 270 1.93 -12.38 -18.07
C PRO A 270 1.46 -12.77 -16.66
N ARG A 271 1.88 -12.02 -15.63
CA ARG A 271 1.51 -12.23 -14.23
C ARG A 271 0.17 -11.59 -13.83
N GLY A 272 -0.51 -10.90 -14.76
CA GLY A 272 -1.65 -10.05 -14.43
C GLY A 272 -1.23 -8.73 -13.77
N SER A 273 -2.15 -8.10 -13.05
CA SER A 273 -1.88 -6.88 -12.26
C SER A 273 -1.32 -7.23 -10.87
N TYR A 274 -0.21 -6.61 -10.46
CA TYR A 274 0.46 -6.91 -9.19
C TYR A 274 1.34 -5.77 -8.68
N VAL A 275 1.71 -5.86 -7.40
CA VAL A 275 2.79 -5.06 -6.78
C VAL A 275 3.88 -6.03 -6.33
N GLU A 276 5.13 -5.70 -6.65
CA GLU A 276 6.30 -6.43 -6.18
C GLU A 276 6.87 -5.73 -4.94
N TYR A 277 6.89 -6.46 -3.84
CA TYR A 277 7.34 -5.95 -2.54
C TYR A 277 8.83 -6.22 -2.32
N ASP A 278 9.42 -7.16 -3.06
CA ASP A 278 10.85 -7.43 -2.99
C ASP A 278 11.64 -6.38 -3.80
N THR A 279 12.00 -5.29 -3.12
CA THR A 279 12.80 -4.20 -3.70
C THR A 279 14.20 -4.64 -4.14
N SER A 280 14.71 -5.79 -3.67
CA SER A 280 16.02 -6.30 -4.10
C SER A 280 16.02 -6.77 -5.55
N LEU A 281 14.84 -7.10 -6.10
CA LEU A 281 14.66 -7.44 -7.51
C LEU A 281 14.78 -6.20 -8.43
N PHE A 282 14.71 -4.99 -7.86
CA PHE A 282 14.81 -3.74 -8.60
C PHE A 282 15.82 -2.78 -7.93
N PRO A 283 17.12 -2.93 -8.17
CA PRO A 283 18.14 -2.00 -7.63
C PRO A 283 17.86 -0.52 -7.93
N GLN A 284 17.22 -0.24 -9.07
CA GLN A 284 16.79 1.08 -9.53
C GLN A 284 15.64 1.70 -8.73
N SER A 285 15.07 0.96 -7.76
CA SER A 285 14.05 1.46 -6.83
C SER A 285 14.57 2.51 -5.85
N TYR A 286 15.88 2.59 -5.60
CA TYR A 286 16.42 3.50 -4.61
C TYR A 286 16.27 4.96 -5.03
N ASP A 287 15.48 5.71 -4.27
CA ASP A 287 15.33 7.15 -4.40
C ASP A 287 16.31 7.85 -3.44
N MET A 288 17.38 8.40 -4.03
CA MET A 288 18.40 9.14 -3.28
C MET A 288 17.86 10.40 -2.60
N SER A 289 16.76 10.97 -3.08
CA SER A 289 16.19 12.21 -2.52
C SER A 289 15.47 11.97 -1.20
N THR A 290 14.86 10.80 -1.04
CA THR A 290 14.12 10.41 0.17
C THR A 290 14.88 9.41 1.03
N GLY A 291 15.95 8.81 0.50
CA GLY A 291 16.71 7.73 1.16
C GLY A 291 15.89 6.45 1.30
N LYS A 292 14.86 6.26 0.46
CA LYS A 292 13.93 5.13 0.51
C LYS A 292 13.85 4.44 -0.85
N HIS A 293 13.49 3.16 -0.83
CA HIS A 293 13.16 2.43 -2.05
C HIS A 293 11.70 2.68 -2.43
N HIS A 294 11.45 2.95 -3.71
CA HIS A 294 10.13 2.86 -4.30
C HIS A 294 9.68 1.39 -4.39
N PHE A 295 8.38 1.17 -4.31
CA PHE A 295 7.76 -0.09 -4.70
C PHE A 295 7.36 -0.02 -6.18
N PHE A 296 7.45 -1.14 -6.87
CA PHE A 296 7.04 -1.25 -8.28
C PHE A 296 5.86 -2.18 -8.42
N GLY A 297 4.90 -1.80 -9.25
CA GLY A 297 3.80 -2.67 -9.67
C GLY A 297 3.52 -2.50 -11.14
N SER A 298 2.69 -3.39 -11.67
CA SER A 298 2.21 -3.31 -13.05
C SER A 298 0.70 -3.53 -13.08
N LEU A 299 0.01 -2.77 -13.92
CA LEU A 299 -1.39 -2.96 -14.26
C LEU A 299 -1.47 -3.51 -15.67
N ARG A 300 -2.21 -4.60 -15.86
CA ARG A 300 -2.39 -5.25 -17.15
C ARG A 300 -3.18 -4.30 -18.07
N GLY A 301 -2.60 -3.97 -19.22
CA GLY A 301 -3.20 -3.09 -20.23
C GLY A 301 -3.49 -3.82 -21.54
N GLY A 302 -3.80 -5.12 -21.52
CA GLY A 302 -4.01 -5.91 -22.74
C GLY A 302 -5.28 -5.49 -23.49
N PHE A 303 -5.34 -5.74 -24.80
CA PHE A 303 -6.53 -5.38 -25.62
C PHE A 303 -7.83 -6.03 -25.13
N ASP A 304 -7.76 -7.29 -24.71
CA ASP A 304 -8.90 -8.05 -24.21
C ASP A 304 -9.08 -7.94 -22.69
N ASN A 305 -8.05 -7.45 -21.98
CA ASN A 305 -7.99 -7.39 -20.52
C ASN A 305 -7.23 -6.12 -20.07
N ASP A 306 -7.94 -5.00 -20.03
CA ASP A 306 -7.43 -3.70 -19.61
C ASP A 306 -7.93 -3.37 -18.19
N ASP A 307 -7.06 -3.59 -17.21
CA ASP A 307 -7.41 -3.49 -15.79
C ASP A 307 -7.44 -2.02 -15.30
N ALA A 308 -7.06 -1.03 -16.13
CA ALA A 308 -7.01 0.38 -15.71
C ALA A 308 -8.36 0.96 -15.27
N TRP A 309 -9.45 0.32 -15.68
CA TRP A 309 -10.81 0.69 -15.33
C TRP A 309 -11.48 -0.29 -14.38
N ASP A 310 -10.82 -1.38 -14.03
CA ASP A 310 -11.40 -2.37 -13.13
C ASP A 310 -10.99 -2.09 -11.69
N GLU A 311 -11.89 -1.44 -10.96
CA GLU A 311 -11.65 -1.15 -9.54
C GLU A 311 -11.59 -2.42 -8.69
N GLY A 312 -12.22 -3.52 -9.14
CA GLY A 312 -12.13 -4.84 -8.52
C GLY A 312 -10.73 -5.44 -8.58
N VAL A 313 -9.88 -4.99 -9.51
CA VAL A 313 -8.47 -5.36 -9.62
C VAL A 313 -7.56 -4.45 -8.81
N ILE A 314 -7.76 -3.13 -8.94
CA ILE A 314 -6.87 -2.14 -8.35
C ILE A 314 -7.08 -2.05 -6.82
N MET A 315 -8.32 -2.08 -6.32
CA MET A 315 -8.59 -1.88 -4.89
C MET A 315 -7.99 -2.97 -3.99
N PRO A 316 -8.03 -4.28 -4.31
CA PRO A 316 -7.34 -5.29 -3.51
C PRO A 316 -5.83 -5.07 -3.44
N LEU A 317 -5.19 -4.63 -4.53
CA LEU A 317 -3.75 -4.29 -4.52
C LEU A 317 -3.46 -3.14 -3.54
N LEU A 318 -4.28 -2.08 -3.56
CA LEU A 318 -4.14 -0.96 -2.62
C LEU A 318 -4.46 -1.38 -1.17
N ALA A 319 -5.44 -2.26 -0.97
CA ALA A 319 -5.78 -2.81 0.35
C ALA A 319 -4.63 -3.62 0.93
N ARG A 320 -4.01 -4.46 0.09
CA ARG A 320 -2.82 -5.22 0.46
C ARG A 320 -1.66 -4.29 0.85
N ASN A 321 -1.41 -3.25 0.06
CA ASN A 321 -0.42 -2.21 0.37
C ASN A 321 -0.66 -1.57 1.73
N PHE A 322 -1.91 -1.16 2.01
CA PHE A 322 -2.30 -0.58 3.29
C PHE A 322 -2.04 -1.53 4.45
N LEU A 323 -2.43 -2.80 4.32
CA LEU A 323 -2.27 -3.81 5.36
C LEU A 323 -0.79 -4.15 5.61
N PHE A 324 0.05 -4.16 4.57
CA PHE A 324 1.51 -4.25 4.70
C PHE A 324 2.08 -3.04 5.43
N ALA A 325 1.73 -1.83 4.99
CA ALA A 325 2.19 -0.60 5.62
C ALA A 325 1.81 -0.53 7.11
N SER A 326 0.60 -0.98 7.45
CA SER A 326 0.12 -1.04 8.85
C SER A 326 0.86 -2.05 9.73
N SER A 327 1.60 -2.97 9.10
CA SER A 327 2.43 -3.98 9.78
C SER A 327 3.88 -3.50 9.98
N LEU A 328 4.30 -2.45 9.28
CA LEU A 328 5.65 -1.89 9.41
C LEU A 328 5.89 -1.33 10.82
N GLY A 329 7.05 -1.67 11.39
CA GLY A 329 7.45 -1.20 12.72
C GLY A 329 6.84 -1.97 13.89
N ARG A 330 6.06 -3.03 13.63
CA ARG A 330 5.55 -3.94 14.67
C ARG A 330 6.58 -4.99 15.06
N THR A 331 6.41 -5.57 16.25
CA THR A 331 7.28 -6.64 16.79
C THR A 331 7.53 -7.75 15.77
N PHE A 332 6.44 -8.27 15.23
CA PHE A 332 6.44 -9.25 14.16
C PHE A 332 5.98 -8.54 12.90
N THR A 333 6.91 -7.83 12.26
CA THR A 333 6.68 -7.23 10.95
C THR A 333 6.62 -8.34 9.90
N VAL A 334 5.59 -8.30 9.07
CA VAL A 334 5.51 -9.13 7.86
C VAL A 334 6.64 -8.68 6.94
N ALA A 335 7.53 -9.59 6.55
CA ALA A 335 8.58 -9.26 5.61
C ALA A 335 7.96 -8.75 4.30
N ALA A 336 8.64 -7.81 3.64
CA ALA A 336 8.32 -7.48 2.26
C ALA A 336 8.63 -8.72 1.42
N SER A 337 7.62 -9.58 1.26
CA SER A 337 7.71 -10.89 0.64
C SER A 337 7.18 -10.83 -0.79
N PRO A 338 7.72 -11.66 -1.70
CA PRO A 338 7.25 -11.67 -3.08
C PRO A 338 5.78 -12.10 -3.16
N LEU A 339 5.12 -11.71 -4.25
CA LEU A 339 3.71 -11.98 -4.51
C LEU A 339 3.41 -13.48 -4.39
N ILE A 340 2.43 -13.86 -3.56
CA ILE A 340 1.94 -15.24 -3.51
C ILE A 340 1.50 -15.67 -4.92
N PRO A 341 2.01 -16.81 -5.45
CA PRO A 341 1.67 -17.25 -6.80
C PRO A 341 0.16 -17.43 -6.98
N ALA A 342 -0.33 -17.08 -8.17
CA ALA A 342 -1.71 -17.33 -8.55
C ALA A 342 -2.08 -18.81 -8.40
N GLY A 343 -3.32 -19.08 -7.98
CA GLY A 343 -3.85 -20.42 -7.73
C GLY A 343 -3.35 -21.11 -6.45
N THR A 344 -2.48 -20.47 -5.68
CA THR A 344 -2.01 -21.02 -4.40
C THR A 344 -3.16 -21.08 -3.39
N ALA A 345 -3.29 -22.20 -2.69
CA ALA A 345 -4.25 -22.32 -1.60
C ALA A 345 -3.92 -21.31 -0.49
N LEU A 346 -4.87 -20.42 -0.18
CA LEU A 346 -4.73 -19.42 0.88
C LEU A 346 -5.26 -19.91 2.24
N SER A 347 -5.37 -21.23 2.39
CA SER A 347 -5.56 -21.91 3.67
C SER A 347 -4.20 -22.32 4.23
N ASP A 348 -4.04 -22.33 5.55
CA ASP A 348 -2.77 -22.64 6.24
C ASP A 348 -1.68 -21.56 6.09
N LEU A 349 -2.08 -20.28 6.13
CA LEU A 349 -1.17 -19.14 6.18
C LEU A 349 -0.84 -18.76 7.63
N VAL A 350 0.37 -18.29 7.93
CA VAL A 350 0.70 -17.66 9.23
C VAL A 350 -0.33 -16.57 9.59
N PRO A 351 -0.66 -16.34 10.88
CA PRO A 351 -1.84 -15.55 11.29
C PRO A 351 -1.87 -14.12 10.73
N ASP A 352 -0.70 -13.50 10.60
CA ASP A 352 -0.50 -12.16 10.05
C ASP A 352 -0.71 -12.10 8.54
N MET A 353 -0.25 -13.11 7.80
CA MET A 353 -0.51 -13.25 6.36
C MET A 353 -1.96 -13.64 6.07
N ALA A 354 -2.54 -14.57 6.85
CA ALA A 354 -3.95 -14.95 6.73
C ALA A 354 -4.88 -13.74 6.89
N ARG A 355 -4.59 -12.89 7.88
CA ARG A 355 -5.29 -11.62 8.09
C ARG A 355 -5.09 -10.67 6.91
N LEU A 356 -3.85 -10.50 6.44
CA LEU A 356 -3.53 -9.56 5.37
C LEU A 356 -4.22 -9.93 4.06
N GLU A 357 -4.07 -11.18 3.61
CA GLU A 357 -4.70 -11.65 2.37
C GLU A 357 -6.23 -11.71 2.51
N GLY A 358 -6.74 -12.12 3.67
CA GLY A 358 -8.19 -12.20 3.90
C GLY A 358 -8.87 -10.84 3.94
N LEU A 359 -8.25 -9.83 4.55
CA LEU A 359 -8.87 -8.50 4.68
C LEU A 359 -8.71 -7.63 3.43
N ALA A 360 -7.71 -7.87 2.58
CA ALA A 360 -7.51 -7.07 1.37
C ALA A 360 -8.73 -7.11 0.44
N GLU A 361 -9.28 -8.31 0.19
CA GLU A 361 -10.49 -8.49 -0.61
C GLU A 361 -11.73 -7.88 0.07
N VAL A 362 -11.84 -7.97 1.39
CA VAL A 362 -12.98 -7.38 2.13
C VAL A 362 -12.96 -5.86 2.07
N MET A 363 -11.79 -5.23 2.17
CA MET A 363 -11.67 -3.78 2.03
C MET A 363 -12.12 -3.30 0.65
N ALA A 364 -11.74 -4.02 -0.40
CA ALA A 364 -12.19 -3.74 -1.76
C ALA A 364 -13.70 -3.95 -1.89
N ALA A 365 -14.23 -5.08 -1.44
CA ALA A 365 -15.65 -5.40 -1.48
C ALA A 365 -16.51 -4.38 -0.71
N ASN A 366 -16.04 -3.92 0.46
CA ASN A 366 -16.68 -2.89 1.26
C ASN A 366 -16.71 -1.53 0.53
N ALA A 367 -15.60 -1.15 -0.11
CA ALA A 367 -15.51 0.11 -0.87
C ALA A 367 -16.38 0.09 -2.14
N LEU A 368 -16.36 -1.03 -2.87
CA LEU A 368 -17.14 -1.27 -4.08
C LEU A 368 -18.61 -1.60 -3.80
N LYS A 369 -18.93 -1.89 -2.54
CA LYS A 369 -20.26 -2.31 -2.09
C LYS A 369 -20.76 -3.57 -2.82
N SER A 370 -19.86 -4.51 -3.06
CA SER A 370 -20.12 -5.75 -3.78
C SER A 370 -19.24 -6.87 -3.24
N PRO A 371 -19.77 -8.08 -2.98
CA PRO A 371 -18.96 -9.24 -2.63
C PRO A 371 -18.27 -9.88 -3.83
N TYR A 372 -18.56 -9.42 -5.06
CA TYR A 372 -17.97 -9.93 -6.29
C TYR A 372 -16.80 -9.04 -6.69
N LEU A 373 -15.61 -9.64 -6.79
CA LEU A 373 -14.39 -8.99 -7.26
C LEU A 373 -13.93 -9.63 -8.56
N ALA A 374 -13.27 -8.83 -9.42
CA ALA A 374 -12.67 -9.34 -10.63
C ALA A 374 -11.55 -10.33 -10.32
N ASP A 375 -11.56 -11.48 -10.99
CA ASP A 375 -10.50 -12.46 -10.92
C ASP A 375 -9.34 -12.03 -11.84
N THR A 376 -8.25 -11.63 -11.21
CA THR A 376 -7.04 -11.16 -11.91
C THR A 376 -6.12 -12.30 -12.33
N GLN A 377 -6.44 -13.55 -11.98
CA GLN A 377 -5.55 -14.69 -12.15
C GLN A 377 -5.82 -15.48 -13.45
N GLY A 378 -6.95 -15.22 -14.12
CA GLY A 378 -7.32 -15.82 -15.39
C GLY A 378 -6.66 -15.17 -16.62
N THR A 379 -6.39 -15.99 -17.65
CA THR A 379 -5.93 -15.57 -18.98
C THR A 379 -7.08 -15.32 -19.98
N THR A 380 -8.31 -15.61 -19.58
CA THR A 380 -9.54 -15.43 -20.37
C THR A 380 -10.48 -14.40 -19.71
N LEU A 381 -11.50 -13.93 -20.45
CA LEU A 381 -12.59 -13.03 -20.01
C LEU A 381 -12.84 -13.06 -18.50
N VAL A 382 -12.92 -11.86 -17.89
CA VAL A 382 -13.14 -11.58 -16.46
C VAL A 382 -13.95 -12.68 -15.76
N SER A 383 -13.27 -13.61 -15.09
CA SER A 383 -13.92 -14.44 -14.07
C SER A 383 -14.21 -13.56 -12.86
N MET A 384 -15.26 -13.87 -12.12
CA MET A 384 -15.62 -13.16 -10.90
C MET A 384 -15.40 -14.09 -9.71
N VAL A 385 -14.75 -13.58 -8.68
CA VAL A 385 -14.61 -14.25 -7.39
C VAL A 385 -15.67 -13.69 -6.44
N ASP A 386 -16.52 -14.58 -5.92
CA ASP A 386 -17.35 -14.26 -4.77
C ASP A 386 -16.52 -14.46 -3.49
N ILE A 387 -16.21 -13.36 -2.79
CA ILE A 387 -15.36 -13.43 -1.59
C ILE A 387 -16.01 -14.21 -0.45
N ARG A 388 -17.33 -14.47 -0.52
CA ARG A 388 -18.07 -15.24 0.47
C ARG A 388 -17.93 -16.74 0.27
N ASP A 389 -17.48 -17.17 -0.91
CA ASP A 389 -17.43 -18.59 -1.23
C ASP A 389 -16.33 -19.30 -0.42
N THR A 390 -16.79 -20.18 0.47
CA THR A 390 -15.98 -21.10 1.27
C THR A 390 -16.29 -22.57 0.96
N SER A 391 -17.05 -22.85 -0.09
CA SER A 391 -17.53 -24.21 -0.41
C SER A 391 -16.41 -25.19 -0.74
N ALA A 392 -15.27 -24.69 -1.23
CA ALA A 392 -14.07 -25.49 -1.50
C ALA A 392 -13.25 -25.82 -0.23
N LEU A 393 -13.60 -25.28 0.94
CA LEU A 393 -12.85 -25.48 2.18
C LEU A 393 -13.42 -26.65 2.99
N SER A 394 -12.55 -27.53 3.45
CA SER A 394 -12.89 -28.51 4.48
C SER A 394 -13.05 -27.85 5.86
N PRO A 395 -13.72 -28.50 6.83
CA PRO A 395 -13.89 -27.95 8.18
C PRO A 395 -12.57 -27.59 8.88
N SER A 396 -11.47 -28.30 8.62
CA SER A 396 -10.15 -27.98 9.20
C SER A 396 -9.48 -26.78 8.54
N GLN A 397 -9.89 -26.42 7.32
CA GLN A 397 -9.41 -25.24 6.61
C GLN A 397 -10.22 -23.97 6.95
N LEU A 398 -11.34 -24.11 7.65
CA LEU A 398 -12.05 -23.00 8.28
C LEU A 398 -11.37 -22.69 9.61
N SER A 399 -10.46 -21.71 9.62
CA SER A 399 -9.65 -21.39 10.80
C SER A 399 -9.07 -19.97 10.75
N PRO A 400 -8.46 -19.48 11.85
CA PRO A 400 -7.72 -18.21 11.86
C PRO A 400 -6.50 -18.15 10.92
N TYR A 401 -6.08 -19.29 10.35
CA TYR A 401 -4.97 -19.41 9.39
C TYR A 401 -5.47 -19.42 7.92
N SER A 402 -6.74 -19.09 7.68
CA SER A 402 -7.38 -19.19 6.37
C SER A 402 -7.88 -17.83 5.90
N ALA A 403 -7.21 -17.26 4.90
CA ALA A 403 -7.64 -16.01 4.29
C ALA A 403 -9.06 -16.13 3.68
N PRO A 404 -9.44 -17.23 2.98
CA PRO A 404 -10.81 -17.43 2.51
C PRO A 404 -11.88 -17.44 3.61
N ALA A 405 -11.58 -17.99 4.78
CA ALA A 405 -12.50 -17.95 5.92
C ALA A 405 -12.61 -16.51 6.50
N ILE A 406 -11.47 -15.82 6.60
CA ILE A 406 -11.40 -14.43 7.08
C ILE A 406 -12.15 -13.47 6.16
N ARG A 407 -12.04 -13.62 4.83
CA ARG A 407 -12.75 -12.73 3.90
C ARG A 407 -14.27 -12.90 3.97
N ALA A 408 -14.76 -14.14 4.06
CA ALA A 408 -16.19 -14.40 4.15
C ALA A 408 -16.76 -13.88 5.48
N LEU A 409 -16.04 -14.09 6.60
CA LEU A 409 -16.37 -13.47 7.89
C LEU A 409 -16.34 -11.93 7.80
N GLY A 410 -15.35 -11.36 7.14
CA GLY A 410 -15.22 -9.91 6.98
C GLY A 410 -16.41 -9.29 6.25
N TRP A 411 -16.94 -9.97 5.22
CA TRP A 411 -18.17 -9.52 4.54
C TRP A 411 -19.38 -9.55 5.49
N GLU A 412 -19.53 -10.59 6.30
CA GLU A 412 -20.61 -10.67 7.30
C GLU A 412 -20.50 -9.55 8.36
N ILE A 413 -19.27 -9.20 8.77
CA ILE A 413 -19.01 -8.05 9.63
C ILE A 413 -19.45 -6.75 8.94
N VAL A 414 -19.17 -6.60 7.63
CA VAL A 414 -19.57 -5.41 6.85
C VAL A 414 -21.09 -5.26 6.83
N LEU A 415 -21.82 -6.33 6.51
CA LEU A 415 -23.29 -6.33 6.49
C LEU A 415 -23.85 -6.00 7.88
N LYS A 416 -23.33 -6.65 8.93
CA LYS A 416 -23.82 -6.48 10.29
C LYS A 416 -23.59 -5.06 10.82
N ALA A 417 -22.43 -4.48 10.58
CA ALA A 417 -22.10 -3.10 10.97
C ALA A 417 -23.03 -2.08 10.30
N ASN A 418 -23.44 -2.36 9.06
CA ASN A 418 -24.38 -1.55 8.29
C ASN A 418 -25.86 -1.90 8.56
N LYS A 419 -26.15 -2.83 9.48
CA LYS A 419 -27.51 -3.32 9.81
C LYS A 419 -28.25 -3.88 8.59
N LEU A 420 -27.54 -4.55 7.70
CA LEU A 420 -28.07 -5.19 6.49
C LEU A 420 -28.31 -6.69 6.73
N PRO A 421 -29.25 -7.32 5.99
CA PRO A 421 -29.47 -8.75 6.06
C PRO A 421 -28.27 -9.54 5.49
N SER A 422 -28.10 -10.77 5.96
CA SER A 422 -27.11 -11.73 5.47
C SER A 422 -27.81 -12.85 4.66
N PRO A 423 -27.32 -13.22 3.47
CA PRO A 423 -26.13 -12.67 2.78
C PRO A 423 -26.39 -11.33 2.05
N GLY A 424 -27.64 -10.84 2.12
CA GLY A 424 -28.11 -9.61 1.46
C GLY A 424 -28.30 -9.76 -0.05
N VAL A 425 -28.85 -8.73 -0.68
CA VAL A 425 -28.95 -8.60 -2.15
C VAL A 425 -28.29 -7.30 -2.64
N ALA A 426 -28.10 -7.14 -3.95
CA ALA A 426 -27.49 -5.93 -4.53
C ALA A 426 -28.13 -4.60 -4.06
N ALA A 427 -29.46 -4.59 -3.88
CA ALA A 427 -30.17 -3.42 -3.36
C ALA A 427 -29.86 -3.10 -1.88
N ASP A 428 -29.47 -4.11 -1.09
CA ASP A 428 -28.97 -3.92 0.27
C ASP A 428 -27.53 -3.44 0.23
N TRP A 429 -26.67 -4.07 -0.58
CA TRP A 429 -25.25 -3.74 -0.66
C TRP A 429 -25.02 -2.29 -1.11
N ALA A 430 -25.82 -1.77 -2.04
CA ALA A 430 -25.77 -0.37 -2.46
C ALA A 430 -25.88 0.64 -1.28
N LYS A 431 -26.49 0.25 -0.17
CA LYS A 431 -26.67 1.06 1.06
C LYS A 431 -25.51 0.95 2.04
N ILE A 432 -24.49 0.12 1.78
CA ILE A 432 -23.28 0.05 2.61
C ILE A 432 -22.65 1.43 2.71
N ASP A 433 -22.40 1.89 3.94
CA ASP A 433 -21.46 2.95 4.25
C ASP A 433 -20.09 2.30 4.56
N PRO A 434 -19.10 2.43 3.65
CA PRO A 434 -17.81 1.80 3.86
C PRO A 434 -17.09 2.29 5.13
N LEU A 435 -17.42 3.49 5.63
CA LEU A 435 -16.82 4.05 6.84
C LEU A 435 -17.42 3.45 8.12
N ALA A 436 -18.59 2.81 8.08
CA ALA A 436 -19.20 2.11 9.22
C ALA A 436 -18.31 1.00 9.77
N THR A 437 -17.47 0.41 8.92
CA THR A 437 -16.57 -0.69 9.25
C THR A 437 -15.11 -0.26 9.25
N GLY A 438 -14.80 1.01 8.98
CA GLY A 438 -13.42 1.48 8.76
C GLY A 438 -12.45 1.05 9.88
N ARG A 439 -12.88 1.12 11.15
CA ARG A 439 -12.06 0.71 12.30
C ARG A 439 -11.60 -0.75 12.25
N PHE A 440 -12.42 -1.66 11.73
CA PHE A 440 -12.13 -3.09 11.62
C PHE A 440 -10.90 -3.39 10.75
N PHE A 441 -10.61 -2.52 9.78
CA PHE A 441 -9.45 -2.68 8.90
C PHE A 441 -8.19 -2.01 9.45
N LEU A 442 -8.35 -1.10 10.42
CA LEU A 442 -7.23 -0.41 11.05
C LEU A 442 -6.55 -1.33 12.04
N ALA A 443 -5.24 -1.52 11.85
CA ALA A 443 -4.43 -2.22 12.83
C ALA A 443 -4.59 -1.55 14.23
N PRO A 444 -4.70 -2.34 15.32
CA PRO A 444 -4.83 -1.79 16.67
C PRO A 444 -3.72 -0.79 16.96
N ALA A 445 -4.02 0.22 17.80
CA ALA A 445 -3.00 1.10 18.30
C ALA A 445 -1.88 0.25 18.94
N LEU A 446 -0.63 0.59 18.64
CA LEU A 446 0.49 -0.10 19.25
C LEU A 446 0.33 0.02 20.78
N THR A 447 0.12 -1.11 21.46
CA THR A 447 -0.13 -1.10 22.89
C THR A 447 1.11 -0.58 23.60
N LYS A 448 0.93 0.53 24.30
CA LYS A 448 1.99 1.26 24.98
C LYS A 448 2.19 0.66 26.38
N ALA A 449 2.89 -0.45 26.45
CA ALA A 449 3.49 -0.95 27.68
C ALA A 449 4.97 -1.29 27.37
N ALA A 450 5.98 -0.57 27.86
CA ALA A 450 5.97 0.61 28.71
C ALA A 450 7.17 1.52 28.41
N THR A 451 6.88 2.74 27.94
CA THR A 451 7.71 3.97 27.76
C THR A 451 9.11 4.02 28.43
N THR A 452 10.20 4.54 27.85
CA THR A 452 10.38 5.63 26.85
C THR A 452 11.54 5.42 25.83
N THR A 453 11.99 4.18 25.62
CA THR A 453 12.96 3.79 24.56
C THR A 453 12.54 2.44 24.00
N SER A 454 12.38 2.28 22.69
CA SER A 454 11.93 1.03 22.03
C SER A 454 10.48 0.55 22.25
N GLU A 455 9.61 1.24 22.99
CA GLU A 455 8.30 0.67 23.35
C GLU A 455 7.11 1.20 22.53
N ALA A 456 6.73 0.41 21.52
CA ALA A 456 5.39 -0.17 21.48
C ALA A 456 5.47 -1.48 20.69
N ARG A 457 5.11 -2.62 21.30
CA ARG A 457 5.38 -3.95 20.77
C ARG A 457 4.15 -4.84 21.00
N ASP A 458 3.54 -5.33 19.93
CA ASP A 458 2.55 -6.40 20.03
C ASP A 458 3.26 -7.63 20.63
N VAL A 459 2.63 -8.28 21.62
CA VAL A 459 3.13 -9.52 22.24
C VAL A 459 2.95 -10.71 21.29
N GLU A 460 2.10 -10.55 20.28
CA GLU A 460 1.75 -11.56 19.27
C GLU A 460 1.78 -10.97 17.86
N PRO A 461 1.93 -11.79 16.80
CA PRO A 461 1.69 -11.33 15.45
C PRO A 461 0.25 -10.82 15.30
N LEU A 462 0.05 -9.76 14.52
CA LEU A 462 -1.29 -9.29 14.20
C LEU A 462 -2.09 -10.41 13.54
N SER A 463 -3.34 -10.58 13.95
CA SER A 463 -4.21 -11.66 13.49
C SER A 463 -5.66 -11.20 13.37
N ILE A 464 -6.53 -12.11 12.94
CA ILE A 464 -7.98 -11.84 12.91
C ILE A 464 -8.56 -11.54 14.31
N TYR A 465 -8.05 -12.18 15.38
CA TYR A 465 -8.54 -11.91 16.74
C TYR A 465 -8.32 -10.46 17.14
N ASN A 466 -7.15 -9.88 16.80
CA ASN A 466 -6.89 -8.48 17.04
C ASN A 466 -7.91 -7.57 16.35
N GLN A 467 -8.39 -7.93 15.15
CA GLN A 467 -9.39 -7.15 14.42
C GLN A 467 -10.80 -7.33 14.95
N LEU A 468 -11.14 -8.54 15.43
CA LEU A 468 -12.42 -8.77 16.12
C LEU A 468 -12.49 -7.97 17.43
N ASP A 469 -11.39 -7.88 18.18
CA ASP A 469 -11.30 -7.01 19.37
C ASP A 469 -11.54 -5.53 19.02
N ARG A 470 -11.11 -5.05 17.84
CA ARG A 470 -11.37 -3.66 17.39
C ARG A 470 -12.86 -3.33 17.32
N LEU A 471 -13.69 -4.32 17.00
CA LEU A 471 -15.14 -4.15 16.95
C LEU A 471 -15.74 -3.88 18.34
N LYS A 472 -15.03 -4.24 19.41
CA LYS A 472 -15.43 -4.08 20.81
C LYS A 472 -15.00 -2.76 21.43
N GLU A 473 -14.09 -2.04 20.78
CA GLU A 473 -13.58 -0.78 21.31
C GLU A 473 -14.70 0.28 21.42
N ALA A 474 -14.62 1.15 22.41
CA ALA A 474 -15.58 2.25 22.56
C ALA A 474 -15.64 3.10 21.27
N LYS A 475 -16.84 3.49 20.87
CA LYS A 475 -17.05 4.34 19.68
C LYS A 475 -16.19 5.61 19.74
N ALA A 476 -15.46 5.88 18.67
CA ALA A 476 -14.65 7.09 18.56
C ALA A 476 -15.46 8.24 17.97
N SER A 477 -15.04 9.48 18.28
CA SER A 477 -15.62 10.68 17.67
C SER A 477 -15.42 10.64 16.16
N GLY A 478 -16.51 10.74 15.39
CA GLY A 478 -16.48 10.72 13.92
C GLY A 478 -16.79 9.36 13.28
N GLU A 479 -16.94 8.29 14.06
CA GLU A 479 -17.39 7.00 13.50
C GLU A 479 -18.90 7.01 13.24
N PRO A 480 -19.34 6.54 12.06
CA PRO A 480 -20.76 6.53 11.75
C PRO A 480 -21.50 5.43 12.53
N ALA A 481 -20.86 4.30 12.84
CA ALA A 481 -21.44 3.19 13.58
C ALA A 481 -20.90 3.07 15.01
N ASP A 482 -21.74 2.59 15.95
CA ASP A 482 -21.30 2.11 17.27
C ASP A 482 -21.02 0.61 17.19
N LEU A 483 -19.80 0.25 16.82
CA LEU A 483 -19.41 -1.14 16.62
C LEU A 483 -19.50 -1.96 17.91
N ALA A 484 -19.12 -1.39 19.06
CA ALA A 484 -19.16 -2.11 20.34
C ALA A 484 -20.59 -2.48 20.76
N GLY A 485 -21.55 -1.58 20.51
CA GLY A 485 -22.97 -1.85 20.74
C GLY A 485 -23.56 -2.91 19.79
N ILE A 486 -23.01 -3.04 18.58
CA ILE A 486 -23.45 -4.02 17.57
C ILE A 486 -22.85 -5.40 17.83
N PHE A 487 -21.53 -5.45 18.06
CA PHE A 487 -20.74 -6.68 18.16
C PHE A 487 -20.54 -7.10 19.61
N THR A 488 -21.63 -7.42 20.31
CA THR A 488 -21.55 -8.06 21.64
C THR A 488 -20.92 -9.46 21.55
N ASP A 489 -20.43 -10.03 22.65
CA ASP A 489 -19.78 -11.35 22.61
C ASP A 489 -20.72 -12.44 22.07
N PRO A 490 -22.01 -12.52 22.48
CA PRO A 490 -22.94 -13.47 21.88
C PRO A 490 -23.09 -13.28 20.36
N VAL A 491 -23.09 -12.03 19.88
CA VAL A 491 -23.18 -11.73 18.44
C VAL A 491 -21.93 -12.23 17.71
N LEU A 492 -20.74 -11.93 18.23
CA LEU A 492 -19.49 -12.38 17.62
C LEU A 492 -19.33 -13.90 17.67
N THR A 493 -19.69 -14.55 18.79
CA THR A 493 -19.68 -16.02 18.90
C THR A 493 -20.51 -16.66 17.79
N SER A 494 -21.74 -16.19 17.57
CA SER A 494 -22.58 -16.72 16.48
C SER A 494 -22.03 -16.38 15.10
N LEU A 495 -21.43 -15.21 14.92
CA LEU A 495 -20.91 -14.73 13.64
C LEU A 495 -19.65 -15.47 13.19
N THR A 496 -18.74 -15.80 14.11
CA THR A 496 -17.42 -16.38 13.80
C THR A 496 -17.44 -17.92 13.72
N THR A 497 -18.42 -18.56 14.38
CA THR A 497 -18.55 -20.02 14.44
C THR A 497 -18.55 -20.71 13.07
N PRO A 498 -19.31 -20.24 12.05
CA PRO A 498 -19.32 -20.87 10.72
C PRO A 498 -17.95 -20.89 10.02
N PHE A 499 -17.03 -20.02 10.45
CA PHE A 499 -15.70 -19.87 9.86
C PHE A 499 -14.59 -20.53 10.70
N GLY A 500 -14.96 -21.34 11.70
CA GLY A 500 -14.02 -22.06 12.56
C GLY A 500 -13.17 -21.15 13.45
N ILE A 501 -13.64 -19.93 13.70
CA ILE A 501 -12.99 -18.95 14.58
C ILE A 501 -13.80 -18.89 15.88
N THR A 502 -13.21 -19.32 16.99
CA THR A 502 -13.88 -19.34 18.30
C THR A 502 -13.85 -17.95 18.94
N TRP A 503 -15.02 -17.43 19.35
CA TRP A 503 -15.12 -16.16 20.08
C TRP A 503 -15.90 -16.30 21.40
N PRO A 504 -15.47 -15.66 22.51
CA PRO A 504 -14.20 -14.96 22.71
C PRO A 504 -13.00 -15.85 22.42
N ARG A 505 -11.84 -15.24 22.14
CA ARG A 505 -10.61 -16.01 21.90
C ARG A 505 -10.38 -16.98 23.06
N PRO A 506 -10.10 -18.27 22.80
CA PRO A 506 -9.84 -19.23 23.87
C PRO A 506 -8.70 -18.79 24.78
N THR A 507 -8.73 -19.17 26.07
CA THR A 507 -7.62 -18.91 27.00
C THR A 507 -6.65 -20.10 27.11
N THR A 508 -7.03 -21.27 26.61
CA THR A 508 -6.21 -22.49 26.59
C THR A 508 -6.48 -23.30 25.32
N GLY A 509 -5.51 -24.12 24.90
CA GLY A 509 -5.67 -25.00 23.74
C GLY A 509 -5.48 -24.28 22.41
N ALA A 510 -6.13 -24.77 21.36
CA ALA A 510 -5.97 -24.23 20.01
C ALA A 510 -6.30 -22.74 19.94
N TYR A 511 -5.40 -21.97 19.32
CA TYR A 511 -5.54 -20.54 19.05
C TYR A 511 -5.61 -19.63 20.29
N ALA A 512 -5.39 -20.17 21.50
CA ALA A 512 -5.38 -19.36 22.71
C ALA A 512 -4.26 -18.32 22.72
N SER A 513 -3.12 -18.69 22.16
CA SER A 513 -1.99 -17.82 21.83
C SER A 513 -1.40 -18.28 20.50
N PHE A 514 -0.89 -17.36 19.69
CA PHE A 514 -0.01 -17.69 18.55
C PHE A 514 1.46 -17.73 18.96
N VAL A 515 1.74 -17.29 20.18
CA VAL A 515 3.08 -17.19 20.75
C VAL A 515 3.22 -18.16 21.92
N ALA A 516 4.24 -19.01 21.85
CA ALA A 516 4.58 -19.87 22.98
C ALA A 516 5.29 -19.07 24.08
N ASP A 517 4.83 -19.22 25.33
CA ASP A 517 5.49 -18.65 26.49
C ASP A 517 6.52 -19.64 27.05
N TRP A 518 7.78 -19.20 27.13
CA TRP A 518 8.90 -19.95 27.69
C TRP A 518 9.24 -19.54 29.13
N GLY A 519 8.43 -18.71 29.75
CA GLY A 519 8.54 -18.33 31.15
C GLY A 519 9.54 -17.22 31.42
N THR A 520 9.83 -17.00 32.71
CA THR A 520 10.72 -15.94 33.20
C THR A 520 12.07 -16.51 33.63
N ASP A 521 13.16 -15.84 33.27
CA ASP A 521 14.55 -16.22 33.56
C ASP A 521 14.85 -17.70 33.24
N PRO A 522 14.66 -18.13 31.98
CA PRO A 522 14.83 -19.53 31.60
C PRO A 522 16.26 -20.03 31.90
N THR A 523 16.39 -21.09 32.71
CA THR A 523 17.69 -21.74 33.04
C THR A 523 17.87 -23.11 32.42
N THR A 524 16.81 -23.68 31.85
CA THR A 524 16.81 -24.94 31.12
C THR A 524 16.65 -24.69 29.62
N PRO A 525 16.99 -25.66 28.75
CA PRO A 525 16.58 -25.61 27.35
C PRO A 525 15.08 -25.35 27.23
N PHE A 526 14.72 -24.55 26.23
CA PHE A 526 13.32 -24.26 25.92
C PHE A 526 12.59 -25.52 25.44
N PRO A 527 11.26 -25.59 25.57
CA PRO A 527 10.48 -26.68 25.02
C PRO A 527 10.80 -26.90 23.52
N PRO A 528 11.12 -28.13 23.08
CA PRO A 528 11.37 -28.41 21.68
C PRO A 528 10.17 -28.08 20.81
N MET A 529 10.42 -27.58 19.61
CA MET A 529 9.39 -27.32 18.60
C MET A 529 9.71 -28.05 17.29
N THR A 530 8.68 -28.34 16.50
CA THR A 530 8.85 -28.86 15.14
C THR A 530 8.59 -27.75 14.14
N LEU A 531 9.54 -27.53 13.22
CA LEU A 531 9.35 -26.73 12.02
C LEU A 531 9.18 -27.67 10.82
N SER A 532 8.25 -27.36 9.93
CA SER A 532 7.89 -28.17 8.77
C SER A 532 7.75 -27.30 7.52
N MET A 533 8.32 -27.78 6.41
CA MET A 533 8.09 -27.21 5.09
C MET A 533 7.09 -28.03 4.26
N ALA A 534 6.33 -28.96 4.87
CA ALA A 534 5.43 -29.85 4.13
C ALA A 534 4.34 -29.11 3.33
N LYS A 535 3.94 -27.92 3.79
CA LYS A 535 2.99 -27.03 3.11
C LYS A 535 3.65 -25.77 2.52
N ALA A 536 4.99 -25.69 2.56
CA ALA A 536 5.71 -24.50 2.13
C ALA A 536 5.49 -24.22 0.65
N ILE A 537 5.27 -22.96 0.33
CA ILE A 537 5.05 -22.49 -1.03
C ILE A 537 6.33 -21.82 -1.51
N GLN A 538 6.83 -22.25 -2.65
CA GLN A 538 7.96 -21.59 -3.30
C GLN A 538 7.44 -20.40 -4.13
N VAL A 539 8.10 -19.25 -3.97
CA VAL A 539 7.81 -18.00 -4.67
C VAL A 539 9.11 -17.46 -5.24
N ASN A 540 9.17 -17.31 -6.57
CA ASN A 540 10.38 -16.86 -7.29
C ASN A 540 11.65 -17.64 -6.89
N GLY A 541 11.53 -18.95 -6.69
CA GLY A 541 12.65 -19.82 -6.31
C GLY A 541 13.00 -19.83 -4.82
N ALA A 542 12.36 -19.02 -3.98
CA ALA A 542 12.59 -18.97 -2.53
C ALA A 542 11.34 -19.36 -1.73
N TYR A 543 11.49 -19.74 -0.46
CA TYR A 543 10.36 -19.98 0.44
C TYR A 543 10.21 -18.79 1.39
N PRO A 544 9.12 -17.99 1.28
CA PRO A 544 8.94 -16.79 2.09
C PRO A 544 8.44 -17.08 3.51
N ASN A 545 8.29 -18.36 3.89
CA ASN A 545 7.78 -18.80 5.18
C ASN A 545 6.37 -18.29 5.48
N LEU A 546 5.44 -18.64 4.58
CA LEU A 546 4.05 -18.19 4.63
C LEU A 546 3.14 -19.12 5.42
N THR A 547 3.60 -20.32 5.79
CA THR A 547 2.77 -21.31 6.47
C THR A 547 3.14 -21.47 7.95
N PRO A 548 2.20 -21.86 8.84
CA PRO A 548 2.45 -21.98 10.27
C PRO A 548 3.45 -23.09 10.64
N GLY A 549 3.77 -24.01 9.72
CA GLY A 549 4.83 -24.99 9.93
C GLY A 549 6.23 -24.38 9.78
N GLU A 550 6.38 -23.35 8.96
CA GLU A 550 7.69 -22.78 8.61
C GLU A 550 8.17 -21.74 9.62
N VAL A 551 7.24 -21.18 10.41
CA VAL A 551 7.47 -20.09 11.35
C VAL A 551 6.95 -20.46 12.73
N PHE A 552 7.75 -20.22 13.76
CA PHE A 552 7.32 -20.36 15.15
C PHE A 552 7.52 -19.05 15.90
N TYR A 553 6.49 -18.62 16.62
CA TYR A 553 6.54 -17.43 17.46
C TYR A 553 6.58 -17.84 18.93
N ALA A 554 7.49 -17.22 19.68
CA ALA A 554 7.67 -17.48 21.10
C ALA A 554 8.08 -16.22 21.86
N GLY A 555 8.24 -16.35 23.16
CA GLY A 555 9.01 -15.40 23.94
C GLY A 555 9.29 -15.89 25.34
N PHE A 556 10.19 -15.19 26.02
CA PHE A 556 10.55 -15.40 27.41
C PHE A 556 10.68 -14.05 28.09
N SER A 557 10.64 -14.00 29.41
CA SER A 557 10.90 -12.75 30.14
C SER A 557 12.21 -12.81 30.91
N LEU A 558 12.85 -11.66 31.12
CA LEU A 558 14.08 -11.53 31.91
C LEU A 558 13.90 -10.54 33.05
N ASN A 559 14.45 -10.85 34.22
CA ASN A 559 14.43 -9.92 35.35
C ASN A 559 15.58 -8.90 35.33
N ALA A 560 16.66 -9.19 34.60
CA ALA A 560 17.81 -8.31 34.44
C ALA A 560 18.52 -8.65 33.12
N ASP A 561 19.45 -7.78 32.72
CA ASP A 561 20.38 -8.05 31.62
C ASP A 561 21.00 -9.44 31.77
N LYS A 562 20.90 -10.25 30.73
CA LYS A 562 21.42 -11.62 30.74
C LYS A 562 22.56 -11.77 29.76
N ARG A 563 23.76 -12.01 30.29
CA ARG A 563 24.92 -12.42 29.50
C ARG A 563 24.91 -13.94 29.31
N CYS A 564 24.80 -14.39 28.07
CA CYS A 564 24.63 -15.80 27.73
C CYS A 564 25.18 -16.14 26.34
N THR A 565 25.20 -17.42 26.00
CA THR A 565 25.23 -17.90 24.61
C THR A 565 23.86 -18.44 24.24
N LEU A 566 23.43 -18.17 23.01
CA LEU A 566 22.24 -18.80 22.43
C LEU A 566 22.69 -20.07 21.71
N THR A 567 22.16 -21.22 22.13
CA THR A 567 22.43 -22.51 21.50
C THR A 567 21.19 -23.00 20.78
N ALA A 568 21.36 -23.54 19.58
CA ALA A 568 20.34 -24.27 18.84
C ALA A 568 20.79 -25.71 18.60
N THR A 569 19.92 -26.67 18.87
CA THR A 569 20.07 -28.08 18.46
C THR A 569 18.98 -28.39 17.45
N ILE A 570 19.37 -28.89 16.28
CA ILE A 570 18.47 -29.14 15.14
C ILE A 570 18.57 -30.62 14.75
N THR A 571 17.44 -31.31 14.64
CA THR A 571 17.40 -32.73 14.27
C THR A 571 16.20 -33.06 13.37
N PRO A 572 16.40 -33.67 12.19
CA PRO A 572 17.70 -33.95 11.55
C PRO A 572 18.46 -32.67 11.19
N ALA A 573 19.76 -32.81 10.87
CA ALA A 573 20.58 -31.67 10.45
C ALA A 573 20.00 -31.04 9.17
N LEU A 574 20.03 -29.71 9.10
CA LEU A 574 19.62 -28.96 7.91
C LEU A 574 20.51 -29.32 6.71
N GLY A 575 19.88 -29.44 5.55
CA GLY A 575 20.58 -29.65 4.28
C GLY A 575 21.46 -28.45 3.88
N PRO A 576 22.25 -28.59 2.80
CA PRO A 576 23.07 -27.51 2.26
C PRO A 576 22.25 -26.23 2.02
N ASP A 577 22.89 -25.07 2.25
CA ASP A 577 22.34 -23.72 2.10
C ASP A 577 21.09 -23.40 2.94
N SER A 578 20.62 -24.36 3.73
CA SER A 578 19.46 -24.23 4.58
C SER A 578 19.87 -23.75 5.96
N LYS A 579 19.04 -22.87 6.54
CA LYS A 579 19.34 -22.22 7.79
C LYS A 579 18.12 -22.03 8.65
N LEU A 580 18.32 -22.16 9.95
CA LEU A 580 17.40 -21.68 10.97
C LEU A 580 17.75 -20.24 11.29
N GLU A 581 16.81 -19.33 11.10
CA GLU A 581 16.92 -17.95 11.60
C GLU A 581 16.16 -17.83 12.93
N VAL A 582 16.83 -17.26 13.93
CA VAL A 582 16.25 -16.89 15.22
C VAL A 582 16.32 -15.39 15.35
N ASP A 583 15.18 -14.72 15.20
CA ASP A 583 15.05 -13.28 15.35
C ASP A 583 14.72 -12.95 16.81
N LEU A 584 15.47 -12.01 17.40
CA LEU A 584 15.11 -11.31 18.64
C LEU A 584 14.75 -9.87 18.26
N PRO A 585 13.47 -9.58 17.93
CA PRO A 585 13.08 -8.28 17.37
C PRO A 585 13.42 -7.13 18.30
N TRP A 586 13.49 -7.37 19.62
CA TRP A 586 13.76 -6.34 20.62
C TRP A 586 15.23 -5.93 20.67
N MET A 587 16.13 -6.80 20.22
CA MET A 587 17.55 -6.51 20.04
C MET A 587 17.91 -6.08 18.62
N VAL A 588 16.94 -6.14 17.68
CA VAL A 588 17.17 -5.95 16.24
C VAL A 588 18.33 -6.84 15.75
N ARG A 589 18.34 -8.09 16.22
CA ARG A 589 19.34 -9.11 15.85
C ARG A 589 18.68 -10.39 15.37
N THR A 590 19.28 -10.96 14.34
CA THR A 590 18.96 -12.29 13.80
C THR A 590 20.19 -13.17 13.95
N PHE A 591 20.01 -14.35 14.54
CA PHE A 591 21.01 -15.40 14.62
C PHE A 591 20.72 -16.45 13.56
N THR A 592 21.76 -17.02 12.98
CA THR A 592 21.65 -18.02 11.92
C THR A 592 22.39 -19.28 12.32
N PHE A 593 21.71 -20.42 12.22
CA PHE A 593 22.26 -21.73 12.49
C PHE A 593 22.10 -22.63 11.27
N THR A 594 23.10 -23.48 11.01
CA THR A 594 23.15 -24.42 9.88
C THR A 594 23.43 -25.84 10.38
N GLY A 595 23.27 -26.85 9.53
CA GLY A 595 23.53 -28.25 9.90
C GLY A 595 22.73 -28.67 11.13
N SER A 596 23.40 -29.25 12.12
CA SER A 596 22.79 -29.69 13.40
C SER A 596 22.61 -28.57 14.44
N GLY A 597 22.92 -27.32 14.08
CA GLY A 597 22.86 -26.17 14.97
C GLY A 597 24.23 -25.71 15.46
N GLY A 598 24.30 -25.21 16.69
CA GLY A 598 25.53 -24.66 17.28
C GLY A 598 25.24 -23.63 18.37
N ALA A 599 26.28 -22.95 18.82
CA ALA A 599 26.19 -21.86 19.79
C ALA A 599 26.68 -20.56 19.17
N THR A 600 26.03 -19.45 19.52
CA THR A 600 26.52 -18.11 19.19
C THR A 600 27.75 -17.77 20.04
N GLU A 601 28.45 -16.70 19.67
CA GLU A 601 29.32 -15.99 20.61
C GLU A 601 28.52 -15.50 21.83
N ALA A 602 29.23 -15.18 22.91
CA ALA A 602 28.63 -14.58 24.09
C ALA A 602 27.95 -13.26 23.73
N LEU A 603 26.70 -13.10 24.15
CA LEU A 603 25.87 -11.94 23.90
C LEU A 603 25.22 -11.48 25.20
N THR A 604 24.82 -10.21 25.26
CA THR A 604 23.99 -9.68 26.35
C THR A 604 22.61 -9.38 25.81
N ILE A 605 21.59 -10.01 26.39
CA ILE A 605 20.19 -9.69 26.14
C ILE A 605 19.79 -8.61 27.15
N PRO A 606 19.53 -7.37 26.71
CA PRO A 606 19.30 -6.26 27.63
C PRO A 606 17.84 -6.20 28.08
N VAL A 607 17.63 -5.83 29.35
CA VAL A 607 16.36 -5.38 29.89
C VAL A 607 16.38 -3.85 29.88
N ASN A 608 15.71 -3.26 28.89
CA ASN A 608 15.77 -1.81 28.63
C ASN A 608 14.58 -1.04 29.25
N SER A 609 13.89 -1.64 30.23
CA SER A 609 12.74 -1.07 30.92
C SER A 609 12.90 -1.21 32.43
N THR A 610 12.30 -0.28 33.18
CA THR A 610 12.14 -0.44 34.64
C THR A 610 11.10 -1.51 34.99
N LEU A 611 10.36 -2.02 34.00
CA LEU A 611 9.44 -3.13 34.20
C LEU A 611 10.20 -4.45 34.15
N VAL A 612 10.19 -5.11 35.30
CA VAL A 612 10.78 -6.43 35.52
C VAL A 612 9.67 -7.35 36.03
N PRO A 613 9.43 -8.52 35.43
CA PRO A 613 10.16 -9.10 34.29
C PRO A 613 9.86 -8.41 32.95
N TYR A 614 10.90 -8.26 32.12
CA TYR A 614 10.81 -7.68 30.78
C TYR A 614 10.71 -8.78 29.73
N TYR A 615 9.64 -8.76 28.93
CA TYR A 615 9.39 -9.77 27.90
C TYR A 615 10.40 -9.68 26.75
N HIS A 616 10.63 -10.76 26.02
CA HIS A 616 11.47 -10.82 24.83
C HIS A 616 10.80 -11.75 23.81
N PRO A 617 10.22 -11.20 22.74
CA PRO A 617 9.68 -12.02 21.67
C PRO A 617 10.81 -12.64 20.86
N VAL A 618 10.51 -13.82 20.33
CA VAL A 618 11.40 -14.64 19.51
C VAL A 618 10.60 -15.10 18.30
N ARG A 619 11.18 -14.98 17.11
CA ARG A 619 10.64 -15.61 15.90
C ARG A 619 11.67 -16.56 15.32
N LEU A 620 11.27 -17.81 15.09
CA LEU A 620 12.09 -18.81 14.42
C LEU A 620 11.54 -19.03 13.02
N ARG A 621 12.44 -19.12 12.03
CA ARG A 621 12.09 -19.35 10.63
C ARG A 621 13.04 -20.34 9.99
N LEU A 622 12.49 -21.31 9.27
CA LEU A 622 13.28 -22.24 8.49
C LEU A 622 13.44 -21.74 7.05
N LYS A 623 14.66 -21.35 6.66
CA LYS A 623 14.94 -20.93 5.29
C LYS A 623 15.66 -22.02 4.53
N SER A 624 15.18 -22.34 3.33
CA SER A 624 15.77 -23.36 2.48
C SER A 624 15.73 -22.94 1.02
N PRO A 625 16.77 -22.26 0.50
CA PRO A 625 16.70 -21.56 -0.77
C PRO A 625 16.58 -22.47 -2.01
N ALA A 626 16.94 -23.75 -1.93
CA ALA A 626 17.01 -24.64 -3.09
C ALA A 626 16.11 -25.89 -3.03
N SER A 627 15.63 -26.29 -1.85
CA SER A 627 14.84 -27.52 -1.68
C SER A 627 13.93 -27.46 -0.46
N LEU A 628 12.94 -28.34 -0.35
CA LEU A 628 12.20 -28.50 0.90
C LEU A 628 13.07 -29.21 1.94
N GLN A 629 13.03 -28.74 3.18
CA GLN A 629 13.61 -29.48 4.31
C GLN A 629 12.59 -30.49 4.86
N PRO A 630 13.06 -31.64 5.36
CA PRO A 630 12.21 -32.51 6.17
C PRO A 630 11.76 -31.77 7.43
N ASP A 631 10.75 -32.31 8.12
CA ASP A 631 10.37 -31.82 9.45
C ASP A 631 11.58 -31.87 10.38
N VAL A 632 11.87 -30.75 11.04
CA VAL A 632 13.00 -30.61 11.97
C VAL A 632 12.52 -30.24 13.35
N VAL A 633 13.07 -30.93 14.35
CA VAL A 633 12.93 -30.57 15.75
C VAL A 633 14.05 -29.60 16.11
N VAL A 634 13.66 -28.44 16.63
CA VAL A 634 14.56 -27.41 17.11
C VAL A 634 14.44 -27.30 18.63
N THR A 635 15.57 -27.28 19.31
CA THR A 635 15.65 -26.96 20.74
C THR A 635 16.60 -25.78 20.92
N LEU A 636 16.10 -24.69 21.48
CA LEU A 636 16.92 -23.52 21.81
C LEU A 636 17.29 -23.54 23.30
N ALA A 637 18.42 -22.93 23.67
CA ALA A 637 18.80 -22.74 25.07
C ALA A 637 19.60 -21.45 25.27
N LEU A 638 19.42 -20.80 26.42
CA LEU A 638 20.26 -19.69 26.88
C LEU A 638 21.18 -20.18 27.99
N SER A 639 22.47 -20.36 27.68
CA SER A 639 23.48 -20.81 28.64
C SER A 639 24.24 -19.61 29.20
N PRO A 640 24.36 -19.43 30.53
CA PRO A 640 25.15 -18.35 31.10
C PRO A 640 26.58 -18.35 30.55
N SER A 641 27.12 -17.17 30.26
CA SER A 641 28.52 -17.00 29.86
C SER A 641 29.25 -16.05 30.82
N LEU A 642 30.48 -16.44 31.20
CA LEU A 642 31.36 -15.67 32.10
C LEU A 642 31.85 -14.38 31.43
#